data_AF-A0A0R3RPU5-F1
#
_entry.id   AF-A0A0R3RPU5-F1
#
_cell.length_a   1.000
_cell.length_b   1.000
_cell.length_c   1.000
_cell.angle_alpha   90.00
_cell.angle_beta   90.00
_cell.angle_gamma   90.00
#
_symmetry.space_group_name_H-M   'P 1'
#
loop_
_entity.id
_entity.type
_entity.pdbx_description
1 polymer ?
#
loop_
_entity_poly.entity_id
_entity_poly.type
_entity_poly.pdbx_seq_one_letter_code
_entity_poly.pdbx_strand_id
1 'polypeptide(L)'
;MKILWWNTSDNTQVLHMSLIFAVVPWLYSYFNEQHRTQSYSVEQAVMLAWDRVITQPTILFRRVVIGINCNVDMVVTGTSLLERLNGTSAHRKDHEVISNANDLYESFAYFFSRGAAAERHVSDPRMFQTLVQFASEPRHRPHHYIGGNAALMAQKIATSFPRTTAYLVGPIGPRSQVLLHPSIVRTNSTRIVKDELHVIIEYKQGEILDEYVAPASSRFITSHDQYSGSAVVIEMFFKAINQFSPDLVILAGVHTLQNQVVDMLYWLFTKFGHNSSDPESKNYHYRLSRIHFHSLTFHLMVYKGTDWSNLASGLAAGAKVAALQSCKIRNDLNTDNLELRISKAHLLDKEVGKRYVFEPQRPIASWMRNDVIFIYTPALICKFPTRTVGIDDAVSATGLIFSQFYRFSSWKPTLLNLLKQIRLNERATSDSRSGPAKWLDDAVTYEDVQTSFVDPCTSLPYPEKELQRFLENRAPKVIHKTDNKIDNNRSHSGKIDFSQIPIEEQVVVLFPGQGTQYVGMGKEVMNCGKAVDVYEKASEILQYDLLKLCLEGPKSKLDQTIYCQPAVFVSSLAAWEKAKVENETLCTRATDVAGFSVGEFAALVISEVLSFEDALRLVKLRAEAMQQCSLRYHSGMITVRVNAATRLEEALQDAKAYAWEKGEVSLCEVANYLFCGVKVIGASENCIDFLKSNQEKYVFQVVKRLSVNGAFHTTLMKDAANTLKSALRYVKINQQPRMNIYSNYTGKLHIYKEKQIREAIVKQVYSPVKWEQIQQLLHAKHQDFKFPTFMEVGPGKQLGAMLLKISKKAYKKYVNYPV
;
A
#
# COMPACT_ATOMS: atom_id res chain seq x y z
N MET A 1 14.37 -71.85 -26.00
CA MET A 1 14.98 -73.12 -26.46
C MET A 1 15.67 -73.75 -25.26
N LYS A 2 15.37 -74.96 -24.78
CA LYS A 2 14.88 -76.22 -25.39
C LYS A 2 13.97 -76.89 -24.34
N ILE A 3 12.87 -77.59 -24.59
CA ILE A 3 12.00 -78.00 -25.72
C ILE A 3 10.65 -78.25 -24.99
N LEU A 4 9.46 -78.04 -25.53
CA LEU A 4 8.75 -79.03 -26.35
C LEU A 4 7.36 -78.48 -26.57
N TRP A 5 6.97 -78.55 -27.84
CA TRP A 5 5.62 -78.40 -28.32
C TRP A 5 4.66 -79.28 -27.51
N TRP A 6 3.59 -78.67 -27.00
CA TRP A 6 2.35 -79.39 -26.77
C TRP A 6 1.39 -79.01 -27.89
N ASN A 7 1.29 -79.94 -28.82
CA ASN A 7 0.28 -80.01 -29.86
C ASN A 7 -0.90 -80.76 -29.27
N THR A 8 -1.97 -80.06 -28.85
CA THR A 8 -3.26 -80.71 -28.56
C THR A 8 -4.42 -79.83 -29.00
N SER A 9 -5.33 -80.51 -29.69
CA SER A 9 -6.52 -80.08 -30.39
C SER A 9 -7.67 -79.69 -29.45
N ASP A 10 -7.53 -78.61 -28.69
CA ASP A 10 -8.67 -78.02 -27.99
C ASP A 10 -8.42 -76.55 -27.61
N ASN A 11 -8.42 -75.67 -28.62
CA ASN A 11 -8.30 -74.21 -28.41
C ASN A 11 -9.38 -73.68 -27.45
N THR A 12 -10.53 -74.36 -27.40
CA THR A 12 -11.63 -74.07 -26.49
C THR A 12 -11.26 -74.30 -25.03
N GLN A 13 -10.63 -75.42 -24.66
CA GLN A 13 -10.29 -75.69 -23.25
C GLN A 13 -9.21 -74.76 -22.72
N VAL A 14 -8.20 -74.41 -23.53
CA VAL A 14 -7.16 -73.46 -23.13
C VAL A 14 -7.75 -72.05 -22.97
N LEU A 15 -8.65 -71.62 -23.86
CA LEU A 15 -9.40 -70.36 -23.71
C LEU A 15 -10.30 -70.37 -22.48
N HIS A 16 -11.03 -71.45 -22.22
CA HIS A 16 -11.91 -71.57 -21.05
C HIS A 16 -11.10 -71.55 -19.75
N MET A 17 -9.98 -72.27 -19.68
CA MET A 17 -9.10 -72.24 -18.52
C MET A 17 -8.45 -70.86 -18.35
N SER A 18 -8.04 -70.19 -19.43
CA SER A 18 -7.54 -68.82 -19.39
C SER A 18 -8.60 -67.82 -18.90
N LEU A 19 -9.85 -67.99 -19.35
CA LEU A 19 -10.99 -67.18 -18.93
C LEU A 19 -11.30 -67.44 -17.45
N ILE A 20 -11.25 -68.69 -16.99
CA ILE A 20 -11.44 -69.05 -15.57
C ILE A 20 -10.31 -68.47 -14.72
N PHE A 21 -9.05 -68.56 -15.17
CA PHE A 21 -7.89 -67.97 -14.47
C PHE A 21 -7.89 -66.44 -14.48
N ALA A 22 -8.64 -65.77 -15.36
CA ALA A 22 -8.83 -64.32 -15.32
C ALA A 22 -10.09 -63.91 -14.54
N VAL A 23 -11.21 -64.59 -14.77
CA VAL A 23 -12.53 -64.27 -14.24
C VAL A 23 -12.69 -64.71 -12.80
N VAL A 24 -12.15 -65.85 -12.37
CA VAL A 24 -12.27 -66.29 -10.97
C VAL A 24 -11.46 -65.39 -10.02
N PRO A 25 -10.19 -65.03 -10.30
CA PRO A 25 -9.50 -64.03 -9.49
C PRO A 25 -10.13 -62.65 -9.55
N TRP A 26 -10.71 -62.26 -10.70
CA TRP A 26 -11.44 -60.99 -10.83
C TRP A 26 -12.74 -61.00 -10.00
N LEU A 27 -13.54 -62.07 -10.06
CA LEU A 27 -14.74 -62.25 -9.25
C LEU A 27 -14.42 -62.38 -7.77
N TYR A 28 -13.35 -63.12 -7.41
CA TYR A 28 -12.88 -63.22 -6.03
C TYR A 28 -12.38 -61.87 -5.52
N SER A 29 -11.60 -61.13 -6.31
CA SER A 29 -11.18 -59.76 -5.99
C SER A 29 -12.39 -58.84 -5.84
N TYR A 30 -13.35 -58.91 -6.75
CA TYR A 30 -14.57 -58.10 -6.74
C TYR A 30 -15.46 -58.40 -5.54
N PHE A 31 -15.65 -59.68 -5.22
CA PHE A 31 -16.44 -60.15 -4.08
C PHE A 31 -15.77 -59.83 -2.74
N ASN A 32 -14.45 -59.99 -2.65
CA ASN A 32 -13.68 -59.67 -1.45
C ASN A 32 -13.54 -58.15 -1.25
N GLU A 33 -13.51 -57.37 -2.34
CA GLU A 33 -13.58 -55.91 -2.29
C GLU A 33 -14.97 -55.44 -1.81
N GLN A 34 -16.06 -56.02 -2.34
CA GLN A 34 -17.43 -55.77 -1.88
C GLN A 34 -17.63 -56.09 -0.39
N HIS A 35 -17.13 -57.24 0.09
CA HIS A 35 -17.21 -57.59 1.50
C HIS A 35 -16.33 -56.72 2.41
N ARG A 36 -15.11 -56.35 1.98
CA ARG A 36 -14.30 -55.38 2.73
C ARG A 36 -15.00 -54.03 2.84
N THR A 37 -15.68 -53.58 1.78
CA THR A 37 -16.40 -52.29 1.78
C THR A 37 -17.64 -52.23 2.68
N GLN A 38 -18.23 -53.38 3.06
CA GLN A 38 -19.36 -53.43 4.01
C GLN A 38 -18.93 -53.33 5.48
N SER A 39 -17.65 -53.54 5.80
CA SER A 39 -17.13 -53.51 7.18
C SER A 39 -16.60 -52.13 7.62
N TYR A 40 -16.50 -51.17 6.69
CA TYR A 40 -16.01 -49.82 6.99
C TYR A 40 -17.15 -48.89 7.41
N SER A 41 -16.87 -47.95 8.31
CA SER A 41 -17.78 -46.83 8.57
C SER A 41 -17.98 -45.99 7.30
N VAL A 42 -19.06 -45.21 7.25
CA VAL A 42 -19.35 -44.31 6.12
C VAL A 42 -18.18 -43.35 5.88
N GLU A 43 -17.61 -42.81 6.95
CA GLU A 43 -16.48 -41.90 6.92
C GLU A 43 -15.19 -42.58 6.41
N GLN A 44 -14.93 -43.82 6.82
CA GLN A 44 -13.80 -44.62 6.30
C GLN A 44 -13.95 -44.90 4.82
N ALA A 45 -15.15 -45.29 4.38
CA ALA A 45 -15.43 -45.53 2.97
C ALA A 45 -15.18 -44.27 2.12
N VAL A 46 -15.61 -43.10 2.59
CA VAL A 46 -15.37 -41.81 1.91
C VAL A 46 -13.87 -41.49 1.85
N MET A 47 -13.13 -41.67 2.95
CA MET A 47 -11.69 -41.42 3.00
C MET A 47 -10.92 -42.31 2.02
N LEU A 48 -11.26 -43.61 1.98
CA LEU A 48 -10.68 -44.58 1.05
C LEU A 48 -11.05 -44.26 -0.41
N ALA A 49 -12.28 -43.82 -0.67
CA ALA A 49 -12.70 -43.40 -2.00
C ALA A 49 -11.94 -42.16 -2.47
N TRP A 50 -11.66 -41.19 -1.58
CA TRP A 50 -10.76 -40.08 -1.91
C TRP A 50 -9.35 -40.54 -2.22
N ASP A 51 -8.78 -41.45 -1.43
CA ASP A 51 -7.42 -41.95 -1.67
C ASP A 51 -7.26 -42.64 -3.02
N ARG A 52 -8.31 -43.29 -3.53
CA ARG A 52 -8.32 -43.86 -4.88
C ARG A 52 -8.31 -42.79 -5.99
N VAL A 53 -8.88 -41.62 -5.72
CA VAL A 53 -8.99 -40.51 -6.70
C VAL A 53 -7.78 -39.58 -6.64
N ILE A 54 -7.21 -39.40 -5.45
CA ILE A 54 -6.07 -38.50 -5.22
C ILE A 54 -4.84 -39.07 -5.93
N THR A 55 -4.48 -38.43 -7.04
CA THR A 55 -3.32 -38.74 -7.85
C THR A 55 -2.49 -37.48 -8.08
N GLN A 56 -1.17 -37.64 -8.07
CA GLN A 56 -0.24 -36.54 -8.32
C GLN A 56 -0.39 -36.05 -9.78
N PRO A 57 -0.34 -34.73 -10.03
CA PRO A 57 -0.42 -34.20 -11.38
C PRO A 57 0.83 -34.57 -12.19
N THR A 58 0.67 -34.71 -13.50
CA THR A 58 1.79 -35.08 -14.39
C THR A 58 2.77 -33.92 -14.58
N ILE A 59 2.28 -32.68 -14.57
CA ILE A 59 3.08 -31.46 -14.58
C ILE A 59 2.89 -30.76 -13.23
N LEU A 60 3.98 -30.61 -12.49
CA LEU A 60 4.01 -29.99 -11.17
C LEU A 60 4.42 -28.52 -11.27
N PHE A 61 3.80 -27.67 -10.46
CA PHE A 61 4.36 -26.34 -10.19
C PHE A 61 5.61 -26.50 -9.32
N ARG A 62 6.78 -26.10 -9.85
CA ARG A 62 8.06 -26.23 -9.13
C ARG A 62 8.39 -24.99 -8.32
N ARG A 63 8.09 -23.80 -8.85
CA ARG A 63 8.32 -22.50 -8.19
C ARG A 63 6.99 -21.81 -7.98
N VAL A 64 6.63 -21.58 -6.72
CA VAL A 64 5.36 -20.92 -6.36
C VAL A 64 5.66 -19.68 -5.54
N VAL A 65 5.20 -18.51 -6.00
CA VAL A 65 5.29 -17.25 -5.24
C VAL A 65 3.95 -16.99 -4.56
N ILE A 66 3.99 -16.72 -3.26
CA ILE A 66 2.81 -16.63 -2.38
C ILE A 66 2.90 -15.34 -1.56
N GLY A 67 1.84 -14.57 -1.51
CA GLY A 67 1.74 -13.32 -0.73
C GLY A 67 0.27 -12.97 -0.49
N ILE A 68 -0.08 -11.99 0.34
CA ILE A 68 0.82 -11.01 0.95
C ILE A 68 0.79 -10.99 2.49
N ASN A 69 -0.24 -11.52 3.15
CA ASN A 69 -0.36 -11.41 4.61
C ASN A 69 0.42 -12.48 5.37
N CYS A 70 1.16 -12.06 6.40
CA CYS A 70 1.94 -12.92 7.28
C CYS A 70 1.98 -12.27 8.66
N ASN A 71 1.50 -12.98 9.68
CA ASN A 71 1.48 -12.49 11.05
C ASN A 71 1.78 -13.64 12.03
N VAL A 72 1.89 -13.32 13.31
CA VAL A 72 2.05 -14.30 14.39
C VAL A 72 0.82 -14.26 15.28
N ASP A 73 0.10 -15.37 15.32
CA ASP A 73 -1.07 -15.56 16.16
C ASP A 73 -0.59 -15.95 17.57
N MET A 74 -0.93 -15.12 18.55
CA MET A 74 -0.64 -15.32 19.96
C MET A 74 -1.91 -15.73 20.67
N VAL A 75 -2.05 -17.03 20.92
CA VAL A 75 -3.22 -17.64 21.52
C VAL A 75 -3.06 -17.66 23.04
N VAL A 76 -4.05 -17.10 23.73
CA VAL A 76 -4.13 -17.03 25.19
C VAL A 76 -5.52 -17.50 25.64
N THR A 77 -5.55 -18.27 26.73
CA THR A 77 -6.79 -18.73 27.35
C THR A 77 -7.41 -17.61 28.20
N GLY A 78 -8.68 -17.30 27.97
CA GLY A 78 -9.24 -15.98 28.23
C GLY A 78 -10.43 -15.91 29.18
N THR A 79 -10.13 -15.30 30.34
CA THR A 79 -10.95 -14.44 31.22
C THR A 79 -9.97 -13.62 32.08
N SER A 80 -8.94 -14.31 32.60
CA SER A 80 -7.80 -13.75 33.36
C SER A 80 -6.99 -12.61 32.72
N LEU A 81 -6.97 -12.50 31.39
CA LEU A 81 -6.28 -11.39 30.70
C LEU A 81 -7.03 -10.07 30.89
N LEU A 82 -8.36 -10.14 30.90
CA LEU A 82 -9.25 -8.97 30.93
C LEU A 82 -9.44 -8.43 32.34
N GLU A 83 -9.46 -9.31 33.36
CA GLU A 83 -9.53 -8.94 34.77
C GLU A 83 -8.40 -7.98 35.18
N ARG A 84 -7.20 -8.13 34.61
CA ARG A 84 -6.05 -7.28 34.94
C ARG A 84 -6.01 -5.96 34.18
N LEU A 85 -6.74 -5.84 33.07
CA LEU A 85 -6.83 -4.57 32.33
C LEU A 85 -7.68 -3.52 33.08
N ASN A 86 -8.22 -3.85 34.26
CA ASN A 86 -9.03 -2.96 35.11
C ASN A 86 -10.27 -2.40 34.39
N GLY A 87 -10.75 -3.12 33.36
CA GLY A 87 -11.98 -2.78 32.66
C GLY A 87 -13.16 -2.97 33.61
N THR A 88 -13.80 -1.87 34.01
CA THR A 88 -15.04 -1.90 34.78
C THR A 88 -16.09 -1.18 33.96
N SER A 89 -17.04 -1.94 33.38
CA SER A 89 -18.16 -1.34 32.67
C SER A 89 -19.43 -2.15 32.85
N ALA A 90 -20.54 -1.45 33.08
CA ALA A 90 -21.88 -2.00 33.24
C ALA A 90 -22.59 -2.25 31.90
N HIS A 91 -21.93 -2.03 30.76
CA HIS A 91 -22.58 -2.01 29.44
C HIS A 91 -21.95 -2.97 28.43
N ARG A 92 -22.77 -3.85 27.83
CA ARG A 92 -22.39 -4.78 26.76
C ARG A 92 -22.56 -4.11 25.41
N LYS A 93 -21.49 -3.49 24.89
CA LYS A 93 -21.51 -2.82 23.60
C LYS A 93 -20.44 -3.38 22.69
N ASP A 94 -20.83 -3.69 21.46
CA ASP A 94 -19.89 -3.96 20.39
C ASP A 94 -19.30 -2.64 19.88
N HIS A 95 -17.97 -2.57 19.82
CA HIS A 95 -17.25 -1.47 19.23
C HIS A 95 -16.56 -1.97 17.95
N GLU A 96 -16.78 -1.29 16.83
CA GLU A 96 -16.13 -1.65 15.56
C GLU A 96 -14.61 -1.47 15.63
N VAL A 97 -14.15 -0.47 16.40
CA VAL A 97 -12.74 -0.16 16.64
C VAL A 97 -12.52 -0.02 18.14
N ILE A 98 -11.50 -0.69 18.65
CA ILE A 98 -11.12 -0.66 20.06
C ILE A 98 -10.15 0.52 20.26
N SER A 99 -10.53 1.50 21.08
CA SER A 99 -9.70 2.68 21.34
C SER A 99 -9.08 2.67 22.74
N ASN A 100 -9.69 1.97 23.69
CA ASN A 100 -9.23 1.87 25.06
C ASN A 100 -9.54 0.48 25.66
N ALA A 101 -9.05 0.23 26.89
CA ALA A 101 -9.23 -1.06 27.57
C ALA A 101 -10.71 -1.40 27.88
N ASN A 102 -11.55 -0.39 28.12
CA ASN A 102 -12.98 -0.61 28.33
C ASN A 102 -13.66 -1.06 27.02
N ASP A 103 -13.35 -0.45 25.87
CA ASP A 103 -13.92 -0.86 24.58
C ASP A 103 -13.60 -2.34 24.27
N LEU A 104 -12.37 -2.77 24.59
CA LEU A 104 -11.94 -4.17 24.45
C LEU A 104 -12.75 -5.08 25.38
N TYR A 105 -12.91 -4.68 26.65
CA TYR A 105 -13.69 -5.42 27.64
C TYR A 105 -15.16 -5.56 27.23
N GLU A 106 -15.82 -4.45 26.88
CA GLU A 106 -17.23 -4.41 26.48
C GLU A 106 -17.47 -5.24 25.21
N SER A 107 -16.60 -5.11 24.21
CA SER A 107 -16.71 -5.88 22.96
C SER A 107 -16.47 -7.37 23.22
N PHE A 108 -15.46 -7.72 24.02
CA PHE A 108 -15.22 -9.11 24.39
C PHE A 108 -16.42 -9.70 25.14
N ALA A 109 -16.91 -9.03 26.18
CA ALA A 109 -18.07 -9.47 26.96
C ALA A 109 -19.33 -9.63 26.08
N TYR A 110 -19.53 -8.73 25.10
CA TYR A 110 -20.61 -8.83 24.12
C TYR A 110 -20.55 -10.13 23.29
N PHE A 111 -19.39 -10.50 22.74
CA PHE A 111 -19.25 -11.74 21.96
C PHE A 111 -19.13 -13.00 22.81
N PHE A 112 -18.53 -12.89 23.99
CA PHE A 112 -18.42 -13.94 25.00
C PHE A 112 -19.80 -14.43 25.43
N SER A 113 -20.68 -13.50 25.80
CA SER A 113 -22.06 -13.80 26.22
C SER A 113 -22.89 -14.50 25.13
N ARG A 114 -22.48 -14.40 23.87
CA ARG A 114 -23.13 -15.03 22.71
C ARG A 114 -22.44 -16.30 22.22
N GLY A 115 -21.26 -16.64 22.74
CA GLY A 115 -20.45 -17.74 22.22
C GLY A 115 -20.04 -17.54 20.76
N ALA A 116 -19.93 -16.29 20.30
CA ALA A 116 -19.70 -15.93 18.90
C ALA A 116 -18.25 -15.50 18.66
N ALA A 117 -17.73 -15.71 17.45
CA ALA A 117 -16.38 -15.27 17.11
C ALA A 117 -16.38 -13.81 16.66
N ALA A 118 -15.33 -13.07 16.99
CA ALA A 118 -15.14 -11.70 16.55
C ALA A 118 -13.67 -11.36 16.32
N GLU A 119 -13.44 -10.36 15.49
CA GLU A 119 -12.14 -9.76 15.22
C GLU A 119 -12.26 -8.24 15.23
N ARG A 120 -11.38 -7.56 15.98
CA ARG A 120 -11.43 -6.10 16.15
C ARG A 120 -10.05 -5.46 16.08
N HIS A 121 -9.98 -4.34 15.38
CA HIS A 121 -8.77 -3.53 15.29
C HIS A 121 -8.60 -2.66 16.55
N VAL A 122 -7.42 -2.66 17.14
CA VAL A 122 -7.04 -1.70 18.19
C VAL A 122 -6.42 -0.48 17.53
N SER A 123 -7.00 0.69 17.74
CA SER A 123 -6.50 1.93 17.13
C SER A 123 -5.27 2.51 17.82
N ASP A 124 -5.17 2.40 19.15
CA ASP A 124 -4.02 2.91 19.91
C ASP A 124 -2.87 1.88 19.97
N PRO A 125 -1.70 2.17 19.38
CA PRO A 125 -0.56 1.26 19.38
C PRO A 125 0.02 1.03 20.79
N ARG A 126 -0.09 1.99 21.72
CA ARG A 126 0.43 1.85 23.08
C ARG A 126 -0.42 0.88 23.89
N MET A 127 -1.74 1.04 23.83
CA MET A 127 -2.69 0.08 24.41
C MET A 127 -2.46 -1.32 23.86
N PHE A 128 -2.30 -1.47 22.54
CA PHE A 128 -2.03 -2.78 21.95
C PHE A 128 -0.69 -3.38 22.44
N GLN A 129 0.35 -2.58 22.60
CA GLN A 129 1.61 -3.02 23.20
C GLN A 129 1.44 -3.50 24.64
N THR A 130 0.69 -2.76 25.45
CA THR A 130 0.36 -3.15 26.84
C THR A 130 -0.43 -4.46 26.87
N LEU A 131 -1.40 -4.64 25.98
CA LEU A 131 -2.15 -5.89 25.84
C LEU A 131 -1.23 -7.07 25.50
N VAL A 132 -0.32 -6.89 24.53
CA VAL A 132 0.65 -7.92 24.14
C VAL A 132 1.61 -8.25 25.29
N GLN A 133 2.06 -7.26 26.05
CA GLN A 133 2.91 -7.48 27.23
C GLN A 133 2.19 -8.31 28.28
N PHE A 134 0.94 -7.98 28.62
CA PHE A 134 0.16 -8.77 29.56
C PHE A 134 -0.13 -10.17 29.05
N ALA A 135 -0.50 -10.32 27.77
CA ALA A 135 -0.71 -11.62 27.15
C ALA A 135 0.57 -12.48 27.17
N SER A 136 1.76 -11.86 27.18
CA SER A 136 3.05 -12.55 27.11
C SER A 136 3.50 -13.13 28.45
N GLU A 137 2.82 -12.81 29.55
CA GLU A 137 3.22 -13.26 30.87
C GLU A 137 3.06 -14.78 31.03
N PRO A 138 4.00 -15.47 31.70
CA PRO A 138 4.01 -16.94 31.80
C PRO A 138 2.73 -17.55 32.35
N ARG A 139 2.00 -16.82 33.20
CA ARG A 139 0.73 -17.24 33.80
C ARG A 139 -0.39 -17.48 32.77
N HIS A 140 -0.34 -16.82 31.62
CA HIS A 140 -1.33 -16.99 30.54
C HIS A 140 -0.93 -18.07 29.52
N ARG A 141 0.24 -18.70 29.68
CA ARG A 141 0.78 -19.77 28.81
C ARG A 141 0.55 -19.47 27.31
N PRO A 142 1.04 -18.33 26.80
CA PRO A 142 0.78 -17.93 25.42
C PRO A 142 1.40 -18.91 24.43
N HIS A 143 0.59 -19.39 23.49
CA HIS A 143 1.05 -20.22 22.37
C HIS A 143 1.18 -19.37 21.13
N HIS A 144 2.31 -19.49 20.44
CA HIS A 144 2.58 -18.72 19.22
C HIS A 144 2.46 -19.64 18.01
N TYR A 145 1.68 -19.20 17.03
CA TYR A 145 1.52 -19.89 15.76
C TYR A 145 1.77 -18.95 14.60
N ILE A 146 2.18 -19.50 13.46
CA ILE A 146 2.15 -18.74 12.22
C ILE A 146 0.69 -18.46 11.85
N GLY A 147 0.41 -17.20 11.52
CA GLY A 147 -0.86 -16.68 11.06
C GLY A 147 -0.73 -16.06 9.67
N GLY A 148 -1.88 -15.79 9.05
CA GLY A 148 -1.97 -15.11 7.76
C GLY A 148 -2.11 -16.10 6.61
N ASN A 149 -3.09 -15.87 5.76
CA ASN A 149 -3.49 -16.78 4.70
C ASN A 149 -2.31 -17.16 3.80
N ALA A 150 -1.54 -16.17 3.34
CA ALA A 150 -0.39 -16.42 2.46
C ALA A 150 0.70 -17.24 3.17
N ALA A 151 1.03 -16.92 4.41
CA ALA A 151 2.00 -17.65 5.22
C ALA A 151 1.55 -19.10 5.50
N LEU A 152 0.26 -19.31 5.81
CA LEU A 152 -0.33 -20.63 6.05
C LEU A 152 -0.34 -21.49 4.78
N MET A 153 -0.67 -20.91 3.63
CA MET A 153 -0.57 -21.59 2.33
C MET A 153 0.89 -21.98 2.02
N ALA A 154 1.84 -21.07 2.23
CA ALA A 154 3.26 -21.34 2.02
C ALA A 154 3.79 -22.43 2.96
N GLN A 155 3.41 -22.39 4.24
CA GLN A 155 3.71 -23.42 5.24
C GLN A 155 3.19 -24.78 4.80
N LYS A 156 1.94 -24.84 4.32
CA LYS A 156 1.33 -26.07 3.83
C LYS A 156 2.07 -26.62 2.61
N ILE A 157 2.40 -25.76 1.65
CA ILE A 157 3.16 -26.15 0.45
C ILE A 157 4.53 -26.70 0.82
N ALA A 158 5.27 -25.98 1.66
CA ALA A 158 6.60 -26.36 2.09
C ALA A 158 6.65 -27.67 2.89
N THR A 159 5.62 -27.95 3.69
CA THR A 159 5.56 -29.14 4.54
C THR A 159 5.06 -30.37 3.77
N SER A 160 4.06 -30.21 2.90
CA SER A 160 3.39 -31.33 2.23
C SER A 160 3.91 -31.61 0.82
N PHE A 161 4.62 -30.67 0.18
CA PHE A 161 5.04 -30.79 -1.22
C PHE A 161 6.53 -30.43 -1.39
N PRO A 162 7.47 -31.31 -0.99
CA PRO A 162 8.90 -31.00 -0.98
C PRO A 162 9.51 -30.77 -2.38
N ARG A 163 8.83 -31.18 -3.44
CA ARG A 163 9.23 -30.93 -4.85
C ARG A 163 8.86 -29.53 -5.34
N THR A 164 8.09 -28.79 -4.56
CA THR A 164 7.63 -27.43 -4.87
C THR A 164 8.32 -26.45 -3.92
N THR A 165 9.05 -25.51 -4.47
CA THR A 165 9.67 -24.42 -3.71
C THR A 165 8.67 -23.28 -3.52
N ALA A 166 8.34 -22.99 -2.26
CA ALA A 166 7.48 -21.88 -1.88
C ALA A 166 8.32 -20.63 -1.60
N TYR A 167 8.04 -19.56 -2.34
CA TYR A 167 8.60 -18.22 -2.13
C TYR A 167 7.54 -17.38 -1.42
N LEU A 168 7.72 -17.10 -0.14
CA LEU A 168 6.78 -16.31 0.64
C LEU A 168 7.18 -14.84 0.62
N VAL A 169 6.22 -13.97 0.33
CA VAL A 169 6.34 -12.52 0.46
C VAL A 169 5.29 -12.03 1.44
N GLY A 170 5.75 -11.39 2.50
CA GLY A 170 4.91 -10.84 3.56
C GLY A 170 5.73 -10.04 4.56
N PRO A 171 5.09 -9.41 5.55
CA PRO A 171 5.77 -8.83 6.70
C PRO A 171 6.32 -9.94 7.60
N ILE A 172 7.56 -10.38 7.34
CA ILE A 172 8.19 -11.48 8.09
C ILE A 172 9.16 -10.88 9.11
N GLY A 173 8.76 -10.87 10.38
CA GLY A 173 9.63 -10.49 11.49
C GLY A 173 10.46 -11.66 12.05
N PRO A 174 11.24 -11.43 13.12
CA PRO A 174 12.09 -12.44 13.72
C PRO A 174 11.36 -13.70 14.24
N ARG A 175 10.17 -13.56 14.83
CA ARG A 175 9.38 -14.68 15.38
C ARG A 175 8.74 -15.50 14.26
N SER A 176 8.06 -14.85 13.32
CA SER A 176 7.48 -15.53 12.14
C SER A 176 8.57 -16.24 11.33
N GLN A 177 9.77 -15.66 11.23
CA GLN A 177 10.91 -16.29 10.57
C GLN A 177 11.29 -17.65 11.19
N VAL A 178 11.22 -17.79 12.51
CA VAL A 178 11.51 -19.03 13.24
C VAL A 178 10.35 -20.03 13.16
N LEU A 179 9.11 -19.55 13.15
CA LEU A 179 7.90 -20.39 13.07
C LEU A 179 7.67 -20.97 11.66
N LEU A 180 8.14 -20.28 10.62
CA LEU A 180 8.01 -20.73 9.23
C LEU A 180 8.93 -21.93 8.93
N HIS A 181 8.45 -22.80 8.04
CA HIS A 181 9.21 -23.97 7.60
C HIS A 181 10.55 -23.54 6.94
N PRO A 182 11.68 -24.22 7.25
CA PRO A 182 13.01 -23.81 6.75
C PRO A 182 13.16 -23.79 5.23
N SER A 183 12.39 -24.61 4.50
CA SER A 183 12.42 -24.66 3.03
C SER A 183 11.72 -23.49 2.34
N ILE A 184 11.00 -22.63 3.09
CA ILE A 184 10.36 -21.45 2.52
C ILE A 184 11.44 -20.41 2.19
N VAL A 185 11.53 -20.10 0.90
CA VAL A 185 12.47 -19.11 0.38
C VAL A 185 11.86 -17.72 0.56
N ARG A 186 12.69 -16.79 1.02
CA ARG A 186 12.30 -15.42 1.40
C ARG A 186 13.31 -14.45 0.82
N THR A 187 12.90 -13.21 0.57
CA THR A 187 13.82 -12.14 0.11
C THR A 187 14.30 -11.31 1.29
N ASN A 188 15.48 -10.68 1.19
CA ASN A 188 15.94 -9.77 2.26
C ASN A 188 14.97 -8.59 2.44
N SER A 189 14.32 -8.16 1.36
CA SER A 189 13.27 -7.13 1.39
C SER A 189 12.03 -7.52 2.20
N THR A 190 11.79 -8.81 2.48
CA THR A 190 10.63 -9.27 3.27
C THR A 190 10.79 -9.24 4.78
N ARG A 191 11.95 -8.83 5.30
CA ARG A 191 12.30 -8.98 6.73
C ARG A 191 12.00 -7.75 7.57
N ILE A 192 10.83 -7.64 8.18
CA ILE A 192 10.54 -6.45 9.01
C ILE A 192 11.20 -6.52 10.40
N VAL A 193 11.39 -5.37 11.05
CA VAL A 193 12.07 -5.25 12.35
C VAL A 193 11.26 -5.89 13.49
N LYS A 194 9.93 -5.88 13.38
CA LYS A 194 8.99 -6.40 14.40
C LYS A 194 7.89 -7.21 13.73
N ASP A 195 7.54 -8.37 14.28
CA ASP A 195 6.42 -9.17 13.77
C ASP A 195 5.07 -8.46 13.98
N GLU A 196 4.17 -8.66 13.02
CA GLU A 196 2.75 -8.38 13.21
C GLU A 196 2.15 -9.42 14.15
N LEU A 197 1.54 -8.97 15.24
CA LEU A 197 0.99 -9.84 16.29
C LEU A 197 -0.54 -9.74 16.30
N HIS A 198 -1.20 -10.90 16.34
CA HIS A 198 -2.63 -11.00 16.57
C HIS A 198 -2.85 -11.69 17.91
N VAL A 199 -3.53 -11.03 18.83
CA VAL A 199 -3.86 -11.61 20.14
C VAL A 199 -5.20 -12.33 19.99
N ILE A 200 -5.17 -13.65 20.16
CA ILE A 200 -6.35 -14.52 20.08
C ILE A 200 -6.71 -14.94 21.50
N ILE A 201 -7.84 -14.42 21.99
CA ILE A 201 -8.37 -14.71 23.32
C ILE A 201 -9.42 -15.81 23.17
N GLU A 202 -9.07 -17.04 23.55
CA GLU A 202 -9.97 -18.20 23.48
C GLU A 202 -10.73 -18.38 24.80
N TYR A 203 -12.01 -18.71 24.71
CA TYR A 203 -12.83 -19.06 25.86
C TYR A 203 -13.66 -20.32 25.59
N LYS A 204 -13.93 -21.08 26.65
CA LYS A 204 -14.65 -22.35 26.58
C LYS A 204 -16.12 -22.18 26.91
N GLN A 205 -16.94 -23.09 26.38
CA GLN A 205 -18.32 -23.24 26.84
C GLN A 205 -18.34 -23.46 28.36
N GLY A 206 -19.20 -22.73 29.06
CA GLY A 206 -19.32 -22.79 30.52
C GLY A 206 -18.31 -21.93 31.29
N GLU A 207 -17.39 -21.25 30.60
CA GLU A 207 -16.48 -20.29 31.24
C GLU A 207 -17.25 -19.05 31.71
N ILE A 208 -16.83 -18.47 32.84
CA ILE A 208 -17.55 -17.40 33.53
C ILE A 208 -16.74 -16.11 33.45
N LEU A 209 -17.36 -15.03 32.98
CA LEU A 209 -16.84 -13.67 33.02
C LEU A 209 -17.88 -12.78 33.72
N ASP A 210 -17.55 -12.21 34.87
CA ASP A 210 -18.48 -11.53 35.77
C ASP A 210 -19.73 -12.38 36.08
N GLU A 211 -20.90 -11.94 35.61
CA GLU A 211 -22.20 -12.58 35.75
C GLU A 211 -22.60 -13.44 34.53
N TYR A 212 -21.73 -13.54 33.52
CA TYR A 212 -22.03 -14.19 32.24
C TYR A 212 -21.33 -15.53 32.09
N VAL A 213 -22.03 -16.48 31.47
CA VAL A 213 -21.51 -17.81 31.14
C VAL A 213 -21.47 -17.98 29.62
N ALA A 214 -20.32 -18.36 29.06
CA ALA A 214 -20.19 -18.56 27.62
C ALA A 214 -21.05 -19.74 27.14
N PRO A 215 -22.00 -19.54 26.20
CA PRO A 215 -22.89 -20.60 25.74
C PRO A 215 -22.20 -21.60 24.78
N ALA A 216 -21.08 -21.22 24.18
CA ALA A 216 -20.27 -22.04 23.29
C ALA A 216 -18.79 -21.60 23.36
N SER A 217 -17.87 -22.54 23.11
CA SER A 217 -16.45 -22.24 22.98
C SER A 217 -16.19 -21.41 21.72
N SER A 218 -15.48 -20.31 21.85
CA SER A 218 -15.17 -19.41 20.74
C SER A 218 -13.89 -18.62 21.01
N ARG A 219 -13.55 -17.68 20.13
CA ARG A 219 -12.40 -16.80 20.26
C ARG A 219 -12.73 -15.36 19.88
N PHE A 220 -12.02 -14.44 20.51
CA PHE A 220 -11.99 -13.03 20.17
C PHE A 220 -10.58 -12.65 19.72
N ILE A 221 -10.46 -12.11 18.50
CA ILE A 221 -9.18 -11.77 17.89
C ILE A 221 -9.02 -10.25 17.93
N THR A 222 -7.85 -9.78 18.30
CA THR A 222 -7.54 -8.35 18.21
C THR A 222 -6.12 -8.10 17.74
N SER A 223 -5.95 -7.08 16.92
CA SER A 223 -4.69 -6.78 16.24
C SER A 223 -4.52 -5.28 16.00
N HIS A 224 -3.26 -4.88 15.82
CA HIS A 224 -2.87 -3.58 15.30
C HIS A 224 -1.98 -3.80 14.07
N ASP A 225 -2.55 -4.39 13.02
CA ASP A 225 -1.83 -4.73 11.79
C ASP A 225 -1.64 -3.49 10.90
N GLN A 226 -0.38 -3.13 10.66
CA GLN A 226 0.01 -1.99 9.83
C GLN A 226 0.59 -2.44 8.48
N TYR A 227 1.24 -3.61 8.43
CA TYR A 227 2.05 -4.02 7.29
C TYR A 227 1.37 -5.01 6.33
N SER A 228 0.53 -5.93 6.80
CA SER A 228 -0.03 -7.00 5.95
C SER A 228 -0.93 -6.46 4.83
N GLY A 229 -1.49 -5.27 5.03
CA GLY A 229 -2.30 -4.53 4.06
C GLY A 229 -1.57 -3.34 3.41
N SER A 230 -0.27 -3.18 3.64
CA SER A 230 0.48 -2.05 3.11
C SER A 230 0.87 -2.28 1.65
N ALA A 231 0.91 -1.22 0.84
CA ALA A 231 1.31 -1.32 -0.55
C ALA A 231 2.79 -1.76 -0.74
N VAL A 232 3.56 -1.90 0.34
CA VAL A 232 5.01 -2.16 0.40
C VAL A 232 5.25 -3.63 0.15
N VAL A 233 4.52 -4.42 0.92
CA VAL A 233 4.50 -5.86 0.83
C VAL A 233 3.98 -6.26 -0.54
N ILE A 234 3.06 -5.48 -1.10
CA ILE A 234 2.54 -5.73 -2.43
C ILE A 234 3.60 -5.40 -3.51
N GLU A 235 4.42 -4.35 -3.32
CA GLU A 235 5.48 -4.02 -4.28
C GLU A 235 6.55 -5.12 -4.27
N MET A 236 6.91 -5.56 -3.07
CA MET A 236 7.80 -6.68 -2.86
C MET A 236 7.26 -7.96 -3.49
N PHE A 237 5.94 -8.18 -3.46
CA PHE A 237 5.31 -9.34 -4.05
C PHE A 237 5.47 -9.33 -5.57
N PHE A 238 5.23 -8.19 -6.23
CA PHE A 238 5.43 -8.07 -7.67
C PHE A 238 6.91 -8.11 -8.08
N LYS A 239 7.82 -7.53 -7.27
CA LYS A 239 9.27 -7.68 -7.47
C LYS A 239 9.69 -9.16 -7.39
N ALA A 240 9.17 -9.90 -6.42
CA ALA A 240 9.46 -11.32 -6.26
C ALA A 240 8.94 -12.17 -7.44
N ILE A 241 7.77 -11.85 -7.99
CA ILE A 241 7.24 -12.53 -9.20
C ILE A 241 8.23 -12.37 -10.36
N ASN A 242 8.71 -11.15 -10.62
CA ASN A 242 9.68 -10.89 -11.68
C ASN A 242 11.03 -11.57 -11.40
N GLN A 243 11.51 -11.53 -10.15
CA GLN A 243 12.79 -12.10 -9.76
C GLN A 243 12.81 -13.63 -9.86
N PHE A 244 11.77 -14.30 -9.38
CA PHE A 244 11.76 -15.76 -9.26
C PHE A 244 11.14 -16.48 -10.46
N SER A 245 10.47 -15.77 -11.37
CA SER A 245 9.80 -16.32 -12.54
C SER A 245 9.02 -17.61 -12.20
N PRO A 246 8.00 -17.50 -11.32
CA PRO A 246 7.29 -18.66 -10.78
C PRO A 246 6.42 -19.34 -11.84
N ASP A 247 6.16 -20.62 -11.63
CA ASP A 247 5.21 -21.40 -12.43
C ASP A 247 3.76 -21.13 -11.97
N LEU A 248 3.59 -20.66 -10.73
CA LEU A 248 2.30 -20.33 -10.11
C LEU A 248 2.45 -19.13 -9.15
N VAL A 249 1.50 -18.21 -9.21
CA VAL A 249 1.40 -17.06 -8.30
C VAL A 249 0.12 -17.20 -7.48
N ILE A 250 0.24 -17.11 -6.16
CA ILE A 250 -0.87 -17.17 -5.21
C ILE A 250 -0.94 -15.82 -4.48
N LEU A 251 -2.09 -15.15 -4.63
CA LEU A 251 -2.40 -13.92 -3.89
C LEU A 251 -3.53 -14.22 -2.89
N ALA A 252 -3.22 -14.06 -1.61
CA ALA A 252 -4.05 -14.32 -0.46
C ALA A 252 -3.95 -13.15 0.54
N GLY A 253 -4.91 -13.08 1.47
CA GLY A 253 -4.97 -11.97 2.44
C GLY A 253 -5.58 -10.68 1.91
N VAL A 254 -6.19 -10.70 0.72
CA VAL A 254 -6.73 -9.50 0.06
C VAL A 254 -7.83 -8.80 0.88
N HIS A 255 -8.51 -9.51 1.78
CA HIS A 255 -9.53 -8.94 2.66
C HIS A 255 -8.97 -7.93 3.67
N THR A 256 -7.66 -7.95 3.96
CA THR A 256 -7.01 -6.95 4.81
C THR A 256 -6.81 -5.60 4.11
N LEU A 257 -7.07 -5.52 2.78
CA LEU A 257 -6.84 -4.36 1.93
C LEU A 257 -8.10 -3.50 1.69
N GLN A 258 -8.99 -3.35 2.67
CA GLN A 258 -10.36 -2.83 2.49
C GLN A 258 -10.52 -1.53 1.66
N ASN A 259 -9.47 -0.69 1.53
CA ASN A 259 -9.45 0.53 0.70
C ASN A 259 -8.54 0.49 -0.55
N GLN A 260 -7.76 -0.58 -0.78
CA GLN A 260 -6.76 -0.71 -1.86
C GLN A 260 -7.02 -1.91 -2.80
N VAL A 261 -7.96 -2.81 -2.46
CA VAL A 261 -8.32 -3.98 -3.29
C VAL A 261 -8.68 -3.58 -4.72
N VAL A 262 -9.42 -2.49 -4.90
CA VAL A 262 -9.95 -2.10 -6.23
C VAL A 262 -8.81 -1.76 -7.20
N ASP A 263 -7.82 -0.98 -6.77
CA ASP A 263 -6.69 -0.57 -7.60
C ASP A 263 -5.73 -1.75 -7.86
N MET A 264 -5.53 -2.61 -6.87
CA MET A 264 -4.75 -3.84 -7.01
C MET A 264 -5.39 -4.80 -8.01
N LEU A 265 -6.69 -5.06 -7.87
CA LEU A 265 -7.43 -5.91 -8.80
C LEU A 265 -7.46 -5.28 -10.19
N TYR A 266 -7.71 -3.97 -10.32
CA TYR A 266 -7.66 -3.26 -11.60
C TYR A 266 -6.28 -3.39 -12.28
N TRP A 267 -5.19 -3.25 -11.54
CA TRP A 267 -3.84 -3.43 -12.10
C TRP A 267 -3.56 -4.89 -12.48
N LEU A 268 -3.95 -5.86 -11.64
CA LEU A 268 -3.84 -7.28 -11.97
C LEU A 268 -4.63 -7.61 -13.25
N PHE A 269 -5.85 -7.08 -13.38
CA PHE A 269 -6.69 -7.26 -14.57
C PHE A 269 -6.17 -6.52 -15.80
N THR A 270 -5.54 -5.34 -15.66
CA THR A 270 -5.00 -4.61 -16.83
C THR A 270 -3.62 -5.09 -17.27
N LYS A 271 -2.80 -5.61 -16.36
CA LYS A 271 -1.46 -6.15 -16.67
C LYS A 271 -1.46 -7.63 -17.02
N PHE A 272 -2.25 -8.41 -16.30
CA PHE A 272 -2.31 -9.86 -16.43
C PHE A 272 -3.69 -10.38 -16.82
N GLY A 273 -4.74 -9.55 -16.84
CA GLY A 273 -6.10 -9.94 -17.21
C GLY A 273 -6.38 -9.90 -18.72
N HIS A 274 -7.62 -10.25 -19.09
CA HIS A 274 -8.07 -10.40 -20.47
C HIS A 274 -7.84 -9.13 -21.30
N ASN A 275 -7.02 -9.19 -22.34
CA ASN A 275 -6.91 -8.12 -23.32
C ASN A 275 -7.76 -8.45 -24.57
N SER A 276 -9.05 -8.16 -24.56
CA SER A 276 -9.97 -8.49 -25.68
C SER A 276 -9.72 -7.69 -26.96
N SER A 277 -8.87 -6.68 -26.92
CA SER A 277 -8.64 -5.70 -27.99
C SER A 277 -7.54 -6.12 -28.97
N ASP A 278 -6.69 -7.08 -28.61
CA ASP A 278 -5.54 -7.52 -29.40
C ASP A 278 -5.51 -9.06 -29.50
N PRO A 279 -6.01 -9.65 -30.62
CA PRO A 279 -6.06 -11.10 -30.84
C PRO A 279 -4.71 -11.82 -30.82
N GLU A 280 -3.61 -11.11 -31.04
CA GLU A 280 -2.26 -11.70 -31.01
C GLU A 280 -1.60 -11.58 -29.61
N SER A 281 -2.26 -10.89 -28.68
CA SER A 281 -1.76 -10.72 -27.32
C SER A 281 -1.66 -12.05 -26.60
N LYS A 282 -0.53 -12.29 -25.92
CA LYS A 282 -0.39 -13.37 -24.94
C LYS A 282 -1.40 -13.28 -23.79
N ASN A 283 -2.17 -12.20 -23.64
CA ASN A 283 -3.22 -12.06 -22.62
C ASN A 283 -4.64 -12.05 -23.22
N TYR A 284 -4.81 -12.29 -24.53
CA TYR A 284 -6.09 -12.28 -25.22
C TYR A 284 -7.09 -13.31 -24.67
N HIS A 285 -6.61 -14.44 -24.15
CA HIS A 285 -7.45 -15.52 -23.63
C HIS A 285 -7.56 -15.56 -22.10
N TYR A 286 -7.03 -14.58 -21.36
CA TYR A 286 -6.99 -14.65 -19.90
C TYR A 286 -8.38 -14.46 -19.28
N ARG A 287 -9.01 -15.52 -18.76
CA ARG A 287 -10.32 -15.45 -18.08
C ARG A 287 -10.27 -16.22 -16.76
N LEU A 288 -11.09 -15.83 -15.79
CA LEU A 288 -11.35 -16.67 -14.62
C LEU A 288 -11.92 -18.00 -15.11
N SER A 289 -11.10 -19.04 -15.06
CA SER A 289 -11.40 -20.36 -15.63
C SER A 289 -11.57 -21.44 -14.57
N ARG A 290 -11.31 -21.14 -13.29
CA ARG A 290 -11.41 -22.09 -12.17
C ARG A 290 -11.81 -21.39 -10.87
N ILE A 291 -12.76 -21.97 -10.15
CA ILE A 291 -13.17 -21.58 -8.79
C ILE A 291 -13.13 -22.85 -7.92
N HIS A 292 -12.49 -22.75 -6.75
CA HIS A 292 -12.54 -23.79 -5.73
C HIS A 292 -13.33 -23.25 -4.54
N PHE A 293 -14.58 -23.69 -4.42
CA PHE A 293 -15.46 -23.35 -3.33
C PHE A 293 -15.36 -24.42 -2.25
N HIS A 294 -15.16 -24.04 -1.01
CA HIS A 294 -15.17 -24.94 0.14
C HIS A 294 -16.08 -24.36 1.23
N SER A 295 -16.85 -25.24 1.84
CA SER A 295 -17.73 -24.96 2.97
C SER A 295 -17.58 -26.07 3.99
N LEU A 296 -18.16 -25.89 5.18
CA LEU A 296 -18.05 -26.88 6.25
C LEU A 296 -18.57 -28.27 5.83
N THR A 297 -19.61 -28.35 5.01
CA THR A 297 -20.32 -29.62 4.70
C THR A 297 -19.99 -30.18 3.31
N PHE A 298 -19.51 -29.35 2.38
CA PHE A 298 -19.14 -29.80 1.03
C PHE A 298 -18.18 -28.84 0.36
N HIS A 299 -17.41 -29.36 -0.60
CA HIS A 299 -16.57 -28.60 -1.49
C HIS A 299 -17.04 -28.75 -2.94
N LEU A 300 -16.81 -27.73 -3.76
CA LEU A 300 -17.19 -27.66 -5.16
C LEU A 300 -16.07 -27.02 -5.99
N MET A 301 -15.63 -27.70 -7.04
CA MET A 301 -14.71 -27.17 -8.04
C MET A 301 -15.49 -26.86 -9.31
N VAL A 302 -15.36 -25.63 -9.80
CA VAL A 302 -16.03 -25.16 -11.02
C VAL A 302 -14.95 -24.70 -11.98
N TYR A 303 -14.99 -25.16 -13.23
CA TYR A 303 -14.04 -24.70 -14.23
C TYR A 303 -14.65 -24.64 -15.64
N LYS A 304 -14.02 -23.82 -16.49
CA LYS A 304 -14.43 -23.57 -17.88
C LYS A 304 -13.22 -23.66 -18.80
N GLY A 305 -13.38 -24.33 -19.93
CA GLY A 305 -12.31 -24.55 -20.92
C GLY A 305 -11.47 -25.81 -20.66
N THR A 306 -10.42 -25.99 -21.45
CA THR A 306 -9.58 -27.20 -21.48
C THR A 306 -8.24 -27.05 -20.77
N ASP A 307 -7.98 -25.88 -20.20
CA ASP A 307 -6.65 -25.55 -19.66
C ASP A 307 -6.37 -26.24 -18.33
N TRP A 308 -7.40 -26.70 -17.62
CA TRP A 308 -7.25 -27.35 -16.31
C TRP A 308 -7.51 -28.86 -16.37
N SER A 309 -6.66 -29.63 -15.69
CA SER A 309 -6.86 -31.05 -15.45
C SER A 309 -6.56 -31.43 -14.00
N ASN A 310 -6.79 -32.71 -13.67
CA ASN A 310 -6.59 -33.28 -12.32
C ASN A 310 -7.41 -32.62 -11.20
N LEU A 311 -8.52 -31.96 -11.54
CA LEU A 311 -9.31 -31.16 -10.62
C LEU A 311 -10.06 -31.99 -9.56
N ALA A 312 -10.50 -33.21 -9.91
CA ALA A 312 -11.13 -34.12 -8.95
C ALA A 312 -10.16 -34.57 -7.85
N SER A 313 -8.90 -34.84 -8.21
CA SER A 313 -7.82 -35.15 -7.26
C SER A 313 -7.58 -33.96 -6.33
N GLY A 314 -7.47 -32.74 -6.87
CA GLY A 314 -7.31 -31.53 -6.06
C GLY A 314 -8.48 -31.28 -5.10
N LEU A 315 -9.71 -31.47 -5.56
CA LEU A 315 -10.90 -31.32 -4.73
C LEU A 315 -10.93 -32.33 -3.57
N ALA A 316 -10.68 -33.62 -3.87
CA ALA A 316 -10.64 -34.70 -2.89
C ALA A 316 -9.50 -34.50 -1.88
N ALA A 317 -8.30 -34.14 -2.34
CA ALA A 317 -7.15 -33.86 -1.49
C ALA A 317 -7.42 -32.67 -0.55
N GLY A 318 -8.07 -31.62 -1.06
CA GLY A 318 -8.53 -30.49 -0.25
C GLY A 318 -9.51 -30.92 0.85
N ALA A 319 -10.57 -31.66 0.50
CA ALA A 319 -11.55 -32.16 1.47
C ALA A 319 -10.92 -33.09 2.52
N LYS A 320 -10.00 -33.97 2.12
CA LYS A 320 -9.25 -34.84 3.03
C LYS A 320 -8.38 -34.04 4.00
N VAL A 321 -7.66 -33.02 3.52
CA VAL A 321 -6.83 -32.15 4.38
C VAL A 321 -7.67 -31.40 5.41
N ALA A 322 -8.88 -30.95 5.07
CA ALA A 322 -9.78 -30.30 6.02
C ALA A 322 -10.11 -31.21 7.21
N ALA A 323 -10.44 -32.47 6.94
CA ALA A 323 -10.76 -33.47 7.94
C ALA A 323 -9.56 -33.80 8.84
N LEU A 324 -8.40 -34.09 8.24
CA LEU A 324 -7.21 -34.49 8.99
C LEU A 324 -6.66 -33.34 9.86
N GLN A 325 -6.64 -32.13 9.32
CA GLN A 325 -6.07 -30.96 10.01
C GLN A 325 -6.95 -30.50 11.18
N SER A 326 -8.28 -30.49 11.03
CA SER A 326 -9.22 -30.08 12.09
C SER A 326 -9.16 -31.02 13.31
N CYS A 327 -9.03 -32.32 13.08
CA CYS A 327 -8.95 -33.33 14.14
C CYS A 327 -7.51 -33.69 14.57
N LYS A 328 -6.46 -33.09 13.98
CA LYS A 328 -5.05 -33.47 14.17
C LYS A 328 -4.80 -34.98 13.99
N ILE A 329 -5.50 -35.60 13.03
CA ILE A 329 -5.35 -37.02 12.73
C ILE A 329 -4.03 -37.23 12.01
N ARG A 330 -3.18 -38.12 12.55
CA ARG A 330 -1.89 -38.52 11.93
C ARG A 330 -1.98 -39.82 11.14
N ASN A 331 -3.03 -40.61 11.37
CA ASN A 331 -3.26 -41.90 10.72
C ASN A 331 -4.62 -41.89 10.03
N ASP A 332 -4.62 -42.00 8.71
CA ASP A 332 -5.77 -41.82 7.82
C ASP A 332 -6.91 -42.84 8.04
N LEU A 333 -6.71 -43.86 8.87
CA LEU A 333 -7.72 -44.87 9.19
C LEU A 333 -8.57 -44.55 10.44
N ASN A 334 -8.15 -43.59 11.28
CA ASN A 334 -8.92 -43.19 12.46
C ASN A 334 -9.95 -42.12 12.07
N THR A 335 -11.20 -42.53 11.88
CA THR A 335 -12.31 -41.67 11.48
C THR A 335 -13.35 -41.46 12.58
N ASP A 336 -13.13 -41.97 13.79
CA ASP A 336 -14.18 -42.00 14.83
C ASP A 336 -14.64 -40.60 15.23
N ASN A 337 -13.70 -39.65 15.14
CA ASN A 337 -13.92 -38.23 15.40
C ASN A 337 -14.40 -37.43 14.19
N LEU A 338 -14.61 -38.09 13.04
CA LEU A 338 -15.16 -37.47 11.84
C LEU A 338 -16.65 -37.81 11.71
N GLU A 339 -17.38 -36.92 11.04
CA GLU A 339 -18.78 -37.13 10.69
C GLU A 339 -19.13 -36.48 9.36
N LEU A 340 -20.12 -37.06 8.71
CA LEU A 340 -20.70 -36.53 7.50
C LEU A 340 -22.01 -35.78 7.83
N ARG A 341 -22.10 -34.49 7.46
CA ARG A 341 -23.31 -33.67 7.68
C ARG A 341 -23.96 -33.22 6.36
N ILE A 342 -24.31 -34.18 5.51
CA ILE A 342 -25.06 -33.93 4.27
C ILE A 342 -26.34 -34.76 4.19
N SER A 343 -27.35 -34.25 3.50
CA SER A 343 -28.56 -35.00 3.21
C SER A 343 -28.28 -36.13 2.23
N LYS A 344 -28.88 -37.31 2.47
CA LYS A 344 -28.73 -38.52 1.63
C LYS A 344 -28.99 -38.26 0.15
N ALA A 345 -29.92 -37.36 -0.19
CA ALA A 345 -30.09 -36.86 -1.54
C ALA A 345 -30.51 -35.39 -1.51
N HIS A 346 -30.01 -34.60 -2.46
CA HIS A 346 -30.36 -33.19 -2.61
C HIS A 346 -30.08 -32.71 -4.05
N LEU A 347 -30.67 -31.57 -4.43
CA LEU A 347 -30.51 -30.99 -5.76
C LEU A 347 -29.24 -30.14 -5.81
N LEU A 348 -28.36 -30.41 -6.77
CA LEU A 348 -27.14 -29.64 -7.01
C LEU A 348 -27.34 -28.55 -8.06
N ASP A 349 -28.14 -28.84 -9.10
CA ASP A 349 -28.40 -27.91 -10.20
C ASP A 349 -29.87 -27.97 -10.61
N LYS A 350 -30.58 -26.85 -10.49
CA LYS A 350 -32.00 -26.74 -10.86
C LYS A 350 -32.22 -26.74 -12.37
N GLU A 351 -31.31 -26.13 -13.14
CA GLU A 351 -31.49 -25.94 -14.57
C GLU A 351 -31.28 -27.25 -15.34
N VAL A 352 -30.27 -28.02 -14.96
CA VAL A 352 -29.97 -29.33 -15.57
C VAL A 352 -30.68 -30.47 -14.82
N GLY A 353 -31.37 -30.16 -13.71
CA GLY A 353 -32.02 -31.17 -12.86
C GLY A 353 -31.03 -32.13 -12.19
N LYS A 354 -29.76 -31.73 -11.99
CA LYS A 354 -28.74 -32.60 -11.40
C LYS A 354 -29.05 -32.83 -9.92
N ARG A 355 -29.43 -34.06 -9.59
CA ARG A 355 -29.59 -34.53 -8.21
C ARG A 355 -28.34 -35.29 -7.77
N TYR A 356 -27.90 -35.03 -6.54
CA TYR A 356 -26.90 -35.83 -5.84
C TYR A 356 -27.59 -36.87 -4.97
N VAL A 357 -27.11 -38.10 -5.06
CA VAL A 357 -27.46 -39.20 -4.16
C VAL A 357 -26.15 -39.67 -3.54
N PHE A 358 -26.06 -39.61 -2.23
CA PHE A 358 -24.83 -39.90 -1.52
C PHE A 358 -24.55 -41.42 -1.50
N GLU A 359 -23.39 -41.79 -2.03
CA GLU A 359 -22.83 -43.14 -1.97
C GLU A 359 -21.42 -43.06 -1.37
N PRO A 360 -21.13 -43.69 -0.21
CA PRO A 360 -19.84 -43.55 0.48
C PRO A 360 -18.62 -43.96 -0.37
N GLN A 361 -18.80 -44.96 -1.25
CA GLN A 361 -17.75 -45.46 -2.14
C GLN A 361 -17.54 -44.58 -3.39
N ARG A 362 -18.48 -43.66 -3.67
CA ARG A 362 -18.47 -42.73 -4.80
C ARG A 362 -18.89 -41.32 -4.34
N PRO A 363 -18.13 -40.69 -3.42
CA PRO A 363 -18.54 -39.44 -2.81
C PRO A 363 -18.46 -38.25 -3.77
N ILE A 364 -17.75 -38.39 -4.90
CA ILE A 364 -17.55 -37.32 -5.87
C ILE A 364 -18.61 -37.40 -6.97
N ALA A 365 -19.26 -36.27 -7.26
CA ALA A 365 -20.14 -36.11 -8.40
C ALA A 365 -19.60 -35.06 -9.36
N SER A 366 -19.76 -35.27 -10.66
CA SER A 366 -19.49 -34.24 -11.67
C SER A 366 -20.66 -34.08 -12.63
N TRP A 367 -20.79 -32.89 -13.19
CA TRP A 367 -21.74 -32.57 -14.25
C TRP A 367 -21.27 -31.37 -15.07
N MET A 368 -21.88 -31.17 -16.22
CA MET A 368 -21.61 -30.04 -17.11
C MET A 368 -22.89 -29.24 -17.31
N ARG A 369 -22.77 -27.91 -17.34
CA ARG A 369 -23.81 -26.98 -17.77
C ARG A 369 -23.21 -26.04 -18.80
N ASN A 370 -23.72 -26.11 -20.03
CA ASN A 370 -23.12 -25.47 -21.21
C ASN A 370 -21.64 -25.88 -21.37
N ASP A 371 -20.70 -24.94 -21.26
CA ASP A 371 -19.26 -25.16 -21.37
C ASP A 371 -18.52 -25.12 -20.00
N VAL A 372 -19.26 -25.23 -18.90
CA VAL A 372 -18.74 -25.19 -17.53
C VAL A 372 -18.93 -26.54 -16.85
N ILE A 373 -17.86 -27.06 -16.26
CA ILE A 373 -17.83 -28.34 -15.55
C ILE A 373 -17.78 -28.09 -14.04
N PHE A 374 -18.59 -28.84 -13.32
CA PHE A 374 -18.73 -28.80 -11.88
C PHE A 374 -18.31 -30.16 -11.29
N ILE A 375 -17.54 -30.13 -10.21
CA ILE A 375 -17.11 -31.31 -9.44
C ILE A 375 -17.43 -31.06 -7.98
N TYR A 376 -18.26 -31.90 -7.39
CA TYR A 376 -18.75 -31.79 -6.02
C TYR A 376 -18.21 -32.95 -5.19
N THR A 377 -17.88 -32.69 -3.93
CA THR A 377 -17.62 -33.74 -2.93
C THR A 377 -18.12 -33.26 -1.55
N PRO A 378 -18.70 -34.13 -0.71
CA PRO A 378 -19.00 -33.77 0.67
C PRO A 378 -17.71 -33.51 1.46
N ALA A 379 -17.81 -32.91 2.65
CA ALA A 379 -16.68 -32.77 3.56
C ALA A 379 -16.89 -33.66 4.80
N LEU A 380 -15.80 -34.25 5.30
CA LEU A 380 -15.80 -34.93 6.59
C LEU A 380 -15.43 -33.92 7.67
N ILE A 381 -16.31 -33.74 8.64
CA ILE A 381 -16.21 -32.70 9.66
C ILE A 381 -15.68 -33.32 10.95
N CYS A 382 -14.74 -32.64 11.59
CA CYS A 382 -14.29 -33.03 12.91
C CYS A 382 -15.34 -32.71 13.98
N LYS A 383 -15.76 -33.72 14.74
CA LYS A 383 -16.71 -33.58 15.87
C LYS A 383 -16.15 -32.70 16.98
N PHE A 384 -14.84 -32.83 17.25
CA PHE A 384 -14.14 -32.13 18.33
C PHE A 384 -12.88 -31.45 17.77
N PRO A 385 -13.03 -30.33 17.05
CA PRO A 385 -11.91 -29.68 16.40
C PRO A 385 -10.96 -29.09 17.44
N THR A 386 -9.67 -29.36 17.28
CA THR A 386 -8.63 -28.83 18.18
C THR A 386 -8.01 -27.53 17.68
N ARG A 387 -8.09 -27.29 16.36
CA ARG A 387 -7.68 -26.03 15.70
C ARG A 387 -8.38 -25.96 14.34
N THR A 388 -9.11 -24.88 14.10
CA THR A 388 -9.79 -24.62 12.82
C THR A 388 -9.20 -23.45 12.03
N VAL A 389 -8.39 -22.61 12.69
CA VAL A 389 -7.73 -21.46 12.06
C VAL A 389 -6.77 -21.94 10.97
N GLY A 390 -6.93 -21.39 9.76
CA GLY A 390 -6.07 -21.66 8.61
C GLY A 390 -6.36 -22.94 7.84
N ILE A 391 -7.46 -23.64 8.14
CA ILE A 391 -7.84 -24.86 7.40
C ILE A 391 -8.20 -24.51 5.95
N ASP A 392 -8.98 -23.47 5.74
CA ASP A 392 -9.42 -23.02 4.41
C ASP A 392 -8.22 -22.72 3.49
N ASP A 393 -7.18 -22.10 4.04
CA ASP A 393 -5.93 -21.82 3.33
C ASP A 393 -5.19 -23.11 2.94
N ALA A 394 -5.14 -24.09 3.86
CA ALA A 394 -4.54 -25.39 3.59
C ALA A 394 -5.33 -26.20 2.54
N VAL A 395 -6.67 -26.12 2.56
CA VAL A 395 -7.57 -26.72 1.57
C VAL A 395 -7.30 -26.13 0.19
N SER A 396 -7.24 -24.79 0.10
CA SER A 396 -6.99 -24.08 -1.14
C SER A 396 -5.60 -24.36 -1.70
N ALA A 397 -4.56 -24.33 -0.87
CA ALA A 397 -3.18 -24.65 -1.27
C ALA A 397 -3.08 -26.08 -1.79
N THR A 398 -3.65 -27.05 -1.06
CA THR A 398 -3.64 -28.46 -1.45
C THR A 398 -4.37 -28.65 -2.77
N GLY A 399 -5.59 -28.13 -2.89
CA GLY A 399 -6.39 -28.28 -4.10
C GLY A 399 -5.74 -27.65 -5.33
N LEU A 400 -4.97 -26.58 -5.15
CA LEU A 400 -4.25 -25.92 -6.24
C LEU A 400 -3.00 -26.69 -6.68
N ILE A 401 -2.17 -27.20 -5.75
CA ILE A 401 -0.96 -27.95 -6.08
C ILE A 401 -1.27 -29.30 -6.74
N PHE A 402 -2.38 -29.93 -6.36
CA PHE A 402 -2.85 -31.15 -7.03
C PHE A 402 -3.55 -30.87 -8.37
N SER A 403 -3.96 -29.62 -8.65
CA SER A 403 -4.49 -29.25 -9.97
C SER A 403 -3.36 -29.08 -10.98
N GLN A 404 -3.69 -29.26 -12.26
CA GLN A 404 -2.73 -29.13 -13.35
C GLN A 404 -3.23 -28.13 -14.39
N PHE A 405 -2.32 -27.31 -14.93
CA PHE A 405 -2.62 -26.28 -15.93
C PHE A 405 -1.83 -26.49 -17.23
N TYR A 406 -2.49 -26.43 -18.38
CA TYR A 406 -1.93 -26.56 -19.72
C TYR A 406 -2.17 -25.28 -20.54
N ARG A 407 -1.21 -24.91 -21.38
CA ARG A 407 -1.37 -23.84 -22.37
C ARG A 407 -0.92 -24.33 -23.74
N PHE A 408 -1.86 -24.65 -24.63
CA PHE A 408 -1.53 -25.04 -26.01
C PHE A 408 -1.01 -23.79 -26.77
N SER A 409 0.29 -23.75 -27.07
CA SER A 409 0.82 -22.85 -28.09
C SER A 409 0.65 -23.51 -29.46
N SER A 410 -0.20 -22.94 -30.31
CA SER A 410 -0.36 -23.38 -31.70
C SER A 410 0.88 -23.05 -32.54
N TRP A 411 1.35 -24.08 -33.26
CA TRP A 411 2.28 -24.11 -34.42
C TRP A 411 3.76 -24.51 -34.24
N LYS A 412 4.19 -25.34 -35.21
CA LYS A 412 5.25 -26.38 -35.21
C LYS A 412 6.71 -25.84 -35.21
N PRO A 413 7.70 -26.65 -34.75
CA PRO A 413 9.11 -26.31 -34.80
C PRO A 413 9.75 -26.69 -36.15
N THR A 414 10.42 -25.75 -36.82
CA THR A 414 11.35 -26.05 -37.93
C THR A 414 12.79 -25.81 -37.51
N LEU A 415 13.67 -26.68 -38.00
CA LEU A 415 15.12 -26.81 -37.71
C LEU A 415 15.92 -25.49 -37.77
N LEU A 416 15.42 -24.46 -38.45
CA LEU A 416 16.06 -23.14 -38.55
C LEU A 416 16.12 -22.37 -37.22
N ASN A 417 15.24 -22.66 -36.25
CA ASN A 417 15.27 -21.99 -34.95
C ASN A 417 16.37 -22.51 -34.02
N LEU A 418 16.87 -23.73 -34.22
CA LEU A 418 18.00 -24.27 -33.44
C LEU A 418 19.30 -23.52 -33.77
N LEU A 419 19.50 -23.17 -35.04
CA LEU A 419 20.67 -22.41 -35.49
C LEU A 419 20.60 -20.91 -35.13
N LYS A 420 19.39 -20.36 -34.92
CA LYS A 420 19.22 -19.02 -34.34
C LYS A 420 19.47 -18.99 -32.82
N GLN A 421 19.17 -20.05 -32.09
CA GLN A 421 19.43 -20.12 -30.64
C GLN A 421 20.92 -20.11 -30.30
N ILE A 422 21.79 -20.68 -31.14
CA ILE A 422 23.24 -20.68 -30.88
C ILE A 422 23.86 -19.28 -31.14
N ARG A 423 23.27 -18.45 -32.02
CA ARG A 423 23.72 -17.06 -32.25
C ARG A 423 23.09 -16.01 -31.33
N LEU A 424 22.06 -16.34 -30.57
CA LEU A 424 21.37 -15.41 -29.66
C LEU A 424 21.88 -15.47 -28.21
N ASN A 425 22.70 -16.46 -27.85
CA ASN A 425 23.28 -16.56 -26.51
C ASN A 425 24.37 -15.51 -26.19
N GLU A 426 24.79 -14.70 -27.17
CA GLU A 426 25.67 -13.55 -26.92
C GLU A 426 24.94 -12.18 -26.93
N ARG A 427 23.61 -12.15 -27.11
CA ARG A 427 22.85 -10.88 -27.20
C ARG A 427 21.59 -10.80 -26.33
N ALA A 428 21.44 -11.68 -25.35
CA ALA A 428 20.36 -11.59 -24.36
C ALA A 428 20.86 -11.01 -23.02
N THR A 429 21.40 -9.80 -23.06
CA THR A 429 21.36 -8.88 -21.90
C THR A 429 20.64 -7.63 -22.36
N SER A 430 19.78 -7.09 -21.49
CA SER A 430 18.91 -5.93 -21.69
C SER A 430 17.74 -6.09 -22.67
N ASP A 431 16.60 -6.60 -22.18
CA ASP A 431 15.30 -5.93 -22.36
C ASP A 431 14.17 -6.70 -21.66
N SER A 432 13.85 -6.27 -20.43
CA SER A 432 12.52 -6.41 -19.83
C SER A 432 12.51 -5.67 -18.48
N ARG A 433 12.19 -4.37 -18.50
CA ARG A 433 11.87 -3.63 -17.26
C ARG A 433 10.54 -2.92 -17.41
N SER A 434 9.46 -3.69 -17.41
CA SER A 434 8.15 -3.20 -16.99
C SER A 434 8.17 -3.01 -15.48
N GLY A 435 8.25 -1.77 -15.01
CA GLY A 435 8.21 -1.44 -13.58
C GLY A 435 6.87 -1.79 -12.91
N PRO A 436 6.85 -1.92 -11.57
CA PRO A 436 5.66 -2.26 -10.78
C PRO A 436 4.53 -1.21 -10.93
N ALA A 437 3.31 -1.57 -10.50
CA ALA A 437 2.11 -0.74 -10.52
C ALA A 437 2.26 0.62 -9.79
N LYS A 438 1.72 1.72 -10.34
CA LYS A 438 1.77 3.07 -9.73
C LYS A 438 1.11 3.22 -8.36
N TRP A 439 0.24 2.31 -7.94
CA TRP A 439 -0.40 2.36 -6.62
C TRP A 439 0.49 1.74 -5.52
N LEU A 440 1.61 1.11 -5.91
CA LEU A 440 2.65 0.62 -5.02
C LEU A 440 3.60 1.73 -4.54
N ASP A 441 3.51 2.92 -5.13
CA ASP A 441 4.36 4.08 -4.83
C ASP A 441 3.93 4.81 -3.54
N ASP A 442 2.70 4.58 -3.07
CA ASP A 442 2.12 5.19 -1.85
C ASP A 442 2.27 4.28 -0.61
N ALA A 443 3.29 3.42 -0.63
CA ALA A 443 3.52 2.43 0.39
C ALA A 443 4.76 2.69 1.24
N VAL A 444 4.63 2.51 2.56
CA VAL A 444 5.70 2.65 3.58
C VAL A 444 6.97 1.82 3.25
N THR A 445 7.96 2.42 2.62
CA THR A 445 9.15 1.66 2.19
C THR A 445 9.87 1.02 3.38
N TYR A 446 10.59 -0.08 3.15
CA TYR A 446 11.40 -0.74 4.18
C TYR A 446 12.43 0.22 4.82
N GLU A 447 12.86 1.26 4.10
CA GLU A 447 13.74 2.33 4.61
C GLU A 447 13.06 3.23 5.66
N ASP A 448 11.73 3.35 5.66
CA ASP A 448 10.96 4.14 6.63
C ASP A 448 10.87 3.47 8.02
N VAL A 449 11.18 2.15 8.11
CA VAL A 449 11.11 1.37 9.36
C VAL A 449 12.45 1.37 10.11
N GLN A 450 13.58 1.55 9.41
CA GLN A 450 14.91 1.58 10.03
C GLN A 450 15.21 2.87 10.82
N THR A 451 14.36 3.89 10.74
CA THR A 451 14.51 5.14 11.52
C THR A 451 13.82 5.13 12.88
N SER A 452 13.32 3.98 13.34
CA SER A 452 12.67 3.86 14.64
C SER A 452 13.68 3.44 15.72
N PHE A 453 13.82 4.29 16.73
CA PHE A 453 14.67 4.11 17.90
C PHE A 453 14.68 2.67 18.47
N VAL A 454 15.87 2.22 18.86
CA VAL A 454 16.06 1.07 19.75
C VAL A 454 15.36 1.38 21.07
N ASP A 455 14.29 0.65 21.35
CA ASP A 455 13.59 0.63 22.63
C ASP A 455 14.45 -0.13 23.66
N PRO A 456 14.72 0.43 24.86
CA PRO A 456 15.47 -0.23 25.93
C PRO A 456 14.86 -1.55 26.42
N CYS A 457 13.63 -1.90 26.02
CA CYS A 457 12.91 -3.07 26.52
C CYS A 457 13.03 -4.35 25.67
N THR A 458 13.85 -4.40 24.63
CA THR A 458 14.23 -5.68 24.00
C THR A 458 15.30 -6.40 24.82
N SER A 459 14.90 -7.10 25.87
CA SER A 459 15.73 -8.17 26.43
C SER A 459 15.85 -9.27 25.38
N LEU A 460 17.05 -9.44 24.82
CA LEU A 460 17.37 -10.46 23.82
C LEU A 460 17.12 -11.87 24.37
N PRO A 461 16.66 -12.83 23.54
CA PRO A 461 16.27 -14.17 24.00
C PRO A 461 17.44 -15.17 24.15
N TYR A 462 18.70 -14.71 24.14
CA TYR A 462 19.88 -15.56 24.29
C TYR A 462 20.78 -15.07 25.43
N PRO A 463 21.46 -15.97 26.17
CA PRO A 463 22.52 -15.57 27.09
C PRO A 463 23.61 -14.80 26.33
N GLU A 464 24.04 -13.63 26.83
CA GLU A 464 25.04 -12.75 26.18
C GLU A 464 26.28 -13.50 25.66
N LYS A 465 26.70 -14.55 26.36
CA LYS A 465 27.86 -15.39 25.99
C LYS A 465 27.70 -16.15 24.68
N GLU A 466 26.50 -16.53 24.28
CA GLU A 466 26.26 -17.23 23.00
C GLU A 466 26.22 -16.27 21.83
N LEU A 467 25.63 -15.09 22.01
CA LEU A 467 25.64 -14.02 21.01
C LEU A 467 27.06 -13.53 20.76
N GLN A 468 27.87 -13.40 21.81
CA GLN A 468 29.26 -12.97 21.71
C GLN A 468 30.12 -13.99 20.94
N ARG A 469 29.94 -15.30 21.19
CA ARG A 469 30.55 -16.37 20.37
C ARG A 469 30.11 -16.33 18.90
N PHE A 470 28.85 -16.00 18.64
CA PHE A 470 28.29 -15.94 17.29
C PHE A 470 28.82 -14.73 16.50
N LEU A 471 29.04 -13.61 17.20
CA LEU A 471 29.60 -12.37 16.64
C LEU A 471 31.13 -12.48 16.45
N GLU A 472 31.85 -13.10 17.38
CA GLU A 472 33.30 -13.34 17.28
C GLU A 472 33.67 -14.27 16.11
N ASN A 473 32.81 -15.23 15.77
CA ASN A 473 33.04 -16.18 14.69
C ASN A 473 32.75 -15.64 13.27
N ARG A 474 32.18 -14.44 13.11
CA ARG A 474 31.71 -13.93 11.81
C ARG A 474 32.21 -12.56 11.37
N ALA A 475 33.00 -11.84 12.16
CA ALA A 475 33.48 -10.52 11.77
C ALA A 475 34.89 -10.58 11.12
N PRO A 476 35.04 -10.24 9.82
CA PRO A 476 36.32 -9.80 9.29
C PRO A 476 36.67 -8.44 9.91
N LYS A 477 37.89 -8.34 10.46
CA LYS A 477 38.47 -7.14 11.06
C LYS A 477 38.38 -5.91 10.13
N VAL A 478 37.52 -4.94 10.44
CA VAL A 478 37.70 -3.54 10.01
C VAL A 478 37.13 -2.57 11.06
N ILE A 479 38.08 -1.96 11.78
CA ILE A 479 38.11 -0.59 12.35
C ILE A 479 37.12 -0.25 13.48
N HIS A 480 37.61 -0.46 14.70
CA HIS A 480 37.31 0.39 15.86
C HIS A 480 37.92 1.78 15.68
N LYS A 481 37.09 2.82 15.83
CA LYS A 481 37.28 4.00 16.69
C LYS A 481 36.46 5.17 16.15
N THR A 482 35.32 5.43 16.79
CA THR A 482 34.98 6.74 17.39
C THR A 482 33.62 6.60 18.05
N ASP A 483 33.64 6.16 19.31
CA ASP A 483 32.60 6.53 20.27
C ASP A 483 33.21 7.50 21.28
N ASN A 484 32.32 8.36 21.80
CA ASN A 484 32.51 9.31 22.90
C ASN A 484 33.11 10.68 22.55
N LYS A 485 32.23 11.55 22.04
CA LYS A 485 32.03 12.85 22.67
C LYS A 485 30.54 13.18 22.76
N ILE A 486 30.05 13.12 23.98
CA ILE A 486 28.83 13.75 24.45
C ILE A 486 28.95 15.24 24.13
N ASP A 487 28.21 15.73 23.15
CA ASP A 487 28.00 17.16 22.92
C ASP A 487 26.63 17.55 23.48
N ASN A 488 26.64 17.93 24.75
CA ASN A 488 25.63 18.76 25.38
C ASN A 488 25.63 20.15 24.72
N ASN A 489 25.02 20.28 23.54
CA ASN A 489 24.76 21.59 22.95
C ASN A 489 23.27 21.82 22.72
N ARG A 490 22.71 22.70 23.56
CA ARG A 490 21.40 23.34 23.41
C ARG A 490 21.29 24.08 22.06
N SER A 491 20.07 24.03 21.51
CA SER A 491 19.42 24.97 20.57
C SER A 491 20.16 25.38 19.30
N HIS A 492 19.67 24.94 18.13
CA HIS A 492 19.86 25.68 16.86
C HIS A 492 18.68 25.62 15.88
N SER A 493 17.53 25.01 16.22
CA SER A 493 16.32 25.27 15.44
C SER A 493 15.73 26.58 15.95
N GLY A 494 15.87 27.66 15.18
CA GLY A 494 15.20 28.94 15.43
C GLY A 494 13.68 28.85 15.28
N LYS A 495 13.05 27.78 15.76
CA LYS A 495 11.60 27.56 15.72
C LYS A 495 10.99 28.27 16.93
N ILE A 496 9.99 29.11 16.70
CA ILE A 496 9.22 29.74 17.77
C ILE A 496 8.30 28.67 18.36
N ASP A 497 8.29 28.58 19.69
CA ASP A 497 7.42 27.63 20.40
C ASP A 497 6.02 28.22 20.61
N PHE A 498 5.02 27.46 20.16
CA PHE A 498 3.59 27.75 20.32
C PHE A 498 2.85 26.60 21.01
N SER A 499 3.58 25.73 21.72
CA SER A 499 3.02 24.57 22.42
C SER A 499 1.93 24.94 23.45
N GLN A 500 1.92 26.19 23.93
CA GLN A 500 0.90 26.74 24.83
C GLN A 500 -0.46 26.97 24.18
N ILE A 501 -0.54 27.07 22.84
CA ILE A 501 -1.81 27.25 22.11
C ILE A 501 -2.27 25.86 21.67
N PRO A 502 -3.47 25.39 22.05
CA PRO A 502 -4.02 24.13 21.56
C PRO A 502 -4.02 24.09 20.03
N ILE A 503 -3.63 22.96 19.43
CA ILE A 503 -3.47 22.83 17.96
C ILE A 503 -4.73 23.24 17.21
N GLU A 504 -5.91 22.91 17.74
CA GLU A 504 -7.20 23.23 17.14
C GLU A 504 -7.52 24.73 17.13
N GLU A 505 -6.89 25.49 18.03
CA GLU A 505 -6.99 26.94 18.10
C GLU A 505 -5.91 27.64 17.26
N GLN A 506 -4.80 26.96 16.95
CA GLN A 506 -3.75 27.52 16.11
C GLN A 506 -4.26 27.82 14.68
N VAL A 507 -3.70 28.85 14.07
CA VAL A 507 -3.98 29.27 12.69
C VAL A 507 -2.69 29.26 11.88
N VAL A 508 -2.73 28.57 10.74
CA VAL A 508 -1.70 28.59 9.72
C VAL A 508 -2.17 29.51 8.59
N VAL A 509 -1.46 30.62 8.40
CA VAL A 509 -1.81 31.62 7.36
C VAL A 509 -1.09 31.26 6.06
N LEU A 510 -1.84 31.15 4.97
CA LEU A 510 -1.35 30.78 3.65
C LEU A 510 -1.59 31.91 2.65
N PHE A 511 -0.53 32.38 1.99
CA PHE A 511 -0.61 33.45 1.00
C PHE A 511 -0.45 32.95 -0.44
N PRO A 512 -1.41 33.19 -1.34
CA PRO A 512 -1.35 32.74 -2.72
C PRO A 512 -0.25 33.45 -3.51
N GLY A 513 0.09 32.87 -4.66
CA GLY A 513 1.06 33.43 -5.59
C GLY A 513 0.45 33.97 -6.87
N GLN A 514 1.31 34.36 -7.81
CA GLN A 514 0.90 34.74 -9.16
C GLN A 514 0.08 33.62 -9.84
N GLY A 515 -0.98 34.01 -10.54
CA GLY A 515 -1.92 33.11 -11.20
C GLY A 515 -3.29 33.03 -10.53
N THR A 516 -3.46 33.62 -9.34
CA THR A 516 -4.75 33.68 -8.64
C THR A 516 -5.49 35.00 -8.82
N GLN A 517 -4.88 35.99 -9.48
CA GLN A 517 -5.51 37.28 -9.73
C GLN A 517 -6.74 37.18 -10.66
N TYR A 518 -7.75 38.01 -10.40
CA TYR A 518 -8.94 38.15 -11.26
C TYR A 518 -9.47 39.58 -11.19
N VAL A 519 -10.12 40.03 -12.27
CA VAL A 519 -10.78 41.34 -12.27
C VAL A 519 -12.00 41.30 -11.34
N GLY A 520 -12.08 42.28 -10.45
CA GLY A 520 -13.03 42.34 -9.36
C GLY A 520 -12.45 41.87 -8.02
N MET A 521 -11.19 41.43 -7.96
CA MET A 521 -10.52 41.21 -6.68
C MET A 521 -10.32 42.57 -5.98
N GLY A 522 -10.53 42.64 -4.68
CA GLY A 522 -10.54 43.89 -3.91
C GLY A 522 -11.94 44.36 -3.50
N LYS A 523 -13.01 43.84 -4.12
CA LYS A 523 -14.39 44.25 -3.79
C LYS A 523 -14.79 43.89 -2.37
N GLU A 524 -14.35 42.73 -1.87
CA GLU A 524 -14.78 42.23 -0.57
C GLU A 524 -14.10 42.97 0.59
N VAL A 525 -12.98 43.64 0.33
CA VAL A 525 -12.26 44.43 1.35
C VAL A 525 -12.59 45.91 1.35
N MET A 526 -13.40 46.40 0.42
CA MET A 526 -13.79 47.82 0.32
C MET A 526 -14.54 48.34 1.56
N ASN A 527 -15.18 47.46 2.32
CA ASN A 527 -15.90 47.83 3.54
C ASN A 527 -14.98 47.97 4.77
N CYS A 528 -13.67 47.71 4.64
CA CYS A 528 -12.69 47.80 5.71
C CYS A 528 -11.70 48.94 5.42
N GLY A 529 -11.78 50.03 6.21
CA GLY A 529 -10.89 51.19 6.04
C GLY A 529 -9.40 50.81 6.05
N LYS A 530 -8.98 49.96 7.00
CA LYS A 530 -7.58 49.48 7.06
C LYS A 530 -7.12 48.73 5.81
N ALA A 531 -8.03 48.01 5.16
CA ALA A 531 -7.71 47.30 3.93
C ALA A 531 -7.61 48.25 2.73
N VAL A 532 -8.44 49.30 2.68
CA VAL A 532 -8.35 50.39 1.69
C VAL A 532 -7.05 51.18 1.87
N ASP A 533 -6.65 51.50 3.11
CA ASP A 533 -5.40 52.19 3.41
C ASP A 533 -4.17 51.44 2.85
N VAL A 534 -4.20 50.10 2.84
CA VAL A 534 -3.14 49.26 2.26
C VAL A 534 -3.03 49.47 0.74
N TYR A 535 -4.16 49.60 0.04
CA TYR A 535 -4.17 49.90 -1.40
C TYR A 535 -3.76 51.34 -1.70
N GLU A 536 -4.14 52.30 -0.88
CA GLU A 536 -3.76 53.71 -1.05
C GLU A 536 -2.24 53.87 -0.90
N LYS A 537 -1.66 53.35 0.19
CA LYS A 537 -0.21 53.30 0.39
C LYS A 537 0.51 52.55 -0.72
N ALA A 538 -0.09 51.46 -1.21
CA ALA A 538 0.47 50.74 -2.35
C ALA A 538 0.51 51.61 -3.61
N SER A 539 -0.58 52.35 -3.87
CA SER A 539 -0.70 53.20 -5.06
C SER A 539 0.31 54.35 -5.04
N GLU A 540 0.60 54.92 -3.86
CA GLU A 540 1.68 55.90 -3.67
C GLU A 540 3.06 55.32 -4.02
N ILE A 541 3.37 54.10 -3.59
CA ILE A 541 4.67 53.47 -3.87
C ILE A 541 4.78 53.03 -5.34
N LEU A 542 3.69 52.52 -5.89
CA LEU A 542 3.64 51.97 -7.24
C LEU A 542 3.55 53.05 -8.32
N GLN A 543 3.00 54.23 -7.98
CA GLN A 543 2.72 55.38 -8.86
C GLN A 543 1.61 55.10 -9.88
N TYR A 544 0.67 54.23 -9.52
CA TYR A 544 -0.57 54.00 -10.26
C TYR A 544 -1.63 53.44 -9.30
N ASP A 545 -2.90 53.61 -9.66
CA ASP A 545 -4.03 53.09 -8.88
C ASP A 545 -4.15 51.57 -9.06
N LEU A 546 -3.61 50.83 -8.09
CA LEU A 546 -3.63 49.38 -8.09
C LEU A 546 -5.04 48.85 -7.80
N LEU A 547 -5.80 49.52 -6.93
CA LEU A 547 -7.14 49.09 -6.55
C LEU A 547 -8.09 49.13 -7.75
N LYS A 548 -8.07 50.24 -8.50
CA LYS A 548 -8.84 50.36 -9.74
C LYS A 548 -8.48 49.28 -10.75
N LEU A 549 -7.18 48.98 -10.91
CA LEU A 549 -6.74 47.90 -11.79
C LEU A 549 -7.27 46.52 -11.34
N CYS A 550 -7.28 46.25 -10.04
CA CYS A 550 -7.82 45.02 -9.48
C CYS A 550 -9.35 44.92 -9.66
N LEU A 551 -10.08 46.02 -9.47
CA LEU A 551 -11.55 46.06 -9.55
C LEU A 551 -12.08 46.01 -10.99
N GLU A 552 -11.47 46.79 -11.89
CA GLU A 552 -12.01 47.07 -13.23
C GLU A 552 -11.20 46.42 -14.36
N GLY A 553 -9.93 46.10 -14.14
CA GLY A 553 -9.03 45.57 -15.17
C GLY A 553 -8.46 46.65 -16.09
N PRO A 554 -8.15 46.34 -17.37
CA PRO A 554 -8.48 45.11 -18.08
C PRO A 554 -7.64 43.91 -17.63
N LYS A 555 -8.20 42.70 -17.76
CA LYS A 555 -7.54 41.44 -17.37
C LYS A 555 -6.18 41.26 -18.05
N SER A 556 -6.05 41.64 -19.32
CA SER A 556 -4.80 41.56 -20.07
C SER A 556 -3.66 42.39 -19.49
N LYS A 557 -3.97 43.51 -18.82
CA LYS A 557 -2.99 44.32 -18.08
C LYS A 557 -2.71 43.69 -16.73
N LEU A 558 -3.75 43.30 -15.99
CA LEU A 558 -3.61 42.67 -14.68
C LEU A 558 -2.79 41.37 -14.72
N ASP A 559 -2.88 40.58 -15.79
CA ASP A 559 -2.13 39.31 -15.95
C ASP A 559 -0.64 39.49 -16.25
N GLN A 560 -0.18 40.71 -16.58
CA GLN A 560 1.25 40.96 -16.78
C GLN A 560 2.00 40.89 -15.44
N THR A 561 3.18 40.27 -15.45
CA THR A 561 3.99 40.00 -14.24
C THR A 561 4.17 41.25 -13.37
N ILE A 562 4.44 42.39 -14.01
CA ILE A 562 4.68 43.70 -13.37
C ILE A 562 3.49 44.23 -12.57
N TYR A 563 2.26 43.82 -12.92
CA TYR A 563 1.04 44.22 -12.22
C TYR A 563 0.51 43.10 -11.33
N CYS A 564 0.50 41.84 -11.78
CA CYS A 564 -0.09 40.74 -11.02
C CYS A 564 0.65 40.48 -9.70
N GLN A 565 1.98 40.60 -9.66
CA GLN A 565 2.75 40.34 -8.43
C GLN A 565 2.44 41.39 -7.34
N PRO A 566 2.54 42.71 -7.60
CA PRO A 566 2.06 43.72 -6.66
C PRO A 566 0.58 43.52 -6.31
N ALA A 567 -0.28 43.23 -7.29
CA ALA A 567 -1.70 43.04 -7.06
C ALA A 567 -1.98 41.91 -6.06
N VAL A 568 -1.47 40.69 -6.31
CA VAL A 568 -1.65 39.55 -5.40
C VAL A 568 -1.08 39.84 -4.02
N PHE A 569 0.10 40.46 -3.93
CA PHE A 569 0.74 40.80 -2.65
C PHE A 569 -0.08 41.81 -1.83
N VAL A 570 -0.49 42.93 -2.43
CA VAL A 570 -1.26 43.99 -1.75
C VAL A 570 -2.65 43.47 -1.38
N SER A 571 -3.33 42.79 -2.30
CA SER A 571 -4.64 42.19 -2.04
C SER A 571 -4.60 41.17 -0.90
N SER A 572 -3.54 40.36 -0.82
CA SER A 572 -3.34 39.42 0.29
C SER A 572 -3.19 40.12 1.65
N LEU A 573 -2.45 41.22 1.70
CA LEU A 573 -2.29 41.99 2.94
C LEU A 573 -3.55 42.79 3.30
N ALA A 574 -4.28 43.29 2.32
CA ALA A 574 -5.58 43.93 2.55
C ALA A 574 -6.61 42.94 3.14
N ALA A 575 -6.67 41.72 2.62
CA ALA A 575 -7.50 40.65 3.18
C ALA A 575 -7.06 40.26 4.61
N TRP A 576 -5.76 40.28 4.89
CA TRP A 576 -5.24 40.07 6.25
C TRP A 576 -5.67 41.18 7.21
N GLU A 577 -5.59 42.46 6.80
CA GLU A 577 -6.07 43.58 7.61
C GLU A 577 -7.57 43.46 7.93
N LYS A 578 -8.39 43.11 6.93
CA LYS A 578 -9.81 42.82 7.14
C LYS A 578 -10.02 41.67 8.13
N ALA A 579 -9.34 40.55 7.95
CA ALA A 579 -9.49 39.40 8.84
C ALA A 579 -9.10 39.71 10.30
N LYS A 580 -8.09 40.56 10.52
CA LYS A 580 -7.73 41.03 11.87
C LYS A 580 -8.80 41.92 12.50
N VAL A 581 -9.50 42.73 11.70
CA VAL A 581 -10.61 43.56 12.18
C VAL A 581 -11.82 42.70 12.52
N GLU A 582 -12.11 41.67 11.73
CA GLU A 582 -13.22 40.75 11.97
C GLU A 582 -12.95 39.81 13.15
N ASN A 583 -11.68 39.51 13.45
CA ASN A 583 -11.28 38.65 14.56
C ASN A 583 -9.99 39.15 15.24
N GLU A 584 -10.14 39.88 16.34
CA GLU A 584 -9.02 40.44 17.10
C GLU A 584 -8.07 39.38 17.69
N THR A 585 -8.57 38.16 17.94
CA THR A 585 -7.76 37.05 18.47
C THR A 585 -6.90 36.36 17.41
N LEU A 586 -7.06 36.72 16.13
CA LEU A 586 -6.35 36.07 15.04
C LEU A 586 -4.83 36.26 15.14
N CYS A 587 -4.37 37.45 15.55
CA CYS A 587 -2.95 37.75 15.68
C CYS A 587 -2.24 36.92 16.74
N THR A 588 -2.93 36.55 17.83
CA THR A 588 -2.33 35.74 18.90
C THR A 588 -2.37 34.25 18.59
N ARG A 589 -3.30 33.82 17.73
CA ARG A 589 -3.49 32.43 17.32
C ARG A 589 -2.73 32.03 16.05
N ALA A 590 -2.25 32.99 15.27
CA ALA A 590 -1.45 32.74 14.08
C ALA A 590 -0.04 32.27 14.49
N THR A 591 0.24 30.98 14.35
CA THR A 591 1.51 30.37 14.78
C THR A 591 2.50 30.17 13.64
N ASP A 592 1.98 29.92 12.44
CA ASP A 592 2.76 29.56 11.26
C ASP A 592 2.24 30.32 10.04
N VAL A 593 3.16 30.70 9.16
CA VAL A 593 2.82 31.36 7.90
C VAL A 593 3.68 30.86 6.75
N ALA A 594 3.03 30.61 5.61
CA ALA A 594 3.70 30.25 4.38
C ALA A 594 3.06 30.99 3.20
N GLY A 595 3.85 31.30 2.18
CA GLY A 595 3.33 31.92 0.98
C GLY A 595 3.96 31.36 -0.28
N PHE A 596 3.17 31.18 -1.34
CA PHE A 596 3.64 30.59 -2.59
C PHE A 596 4.27 31.66 -3.49
N SER A 597 5.57 31.52 -3.79
CA SER A 597 6.32 32.47 -4.62
C SER A 597 6.21 33.92 -4.09
N VAL A 598 5.55 34.84 -4.80
CA VAL A 598 5.35 36.23 -4.34
C VAL A 598 4.63 36.31 -3.00
N GLY A 599 3.77 35.32 -2.68
CA GLY A 599 3.09 35.24 -1.37
C GLY A 599 4.05 35.12 -0.19
N GLU A 600 5.29 34.64 -0.38
CA GLU A 600 6.30 34.61 0.69
C GLU A 600 6.66 36.00 1.19
N PHE A 601 6.57 37.04 0.35
CA PHE A 601 6.76 38.42 0.79
C PHE A 601 5.65 38.86 1.75
N ALA A 602 4.40 38.46 1.49
CA ALA A 602 3.29 38.73 2.41
C ALA A 602 3.50 37.99 3.74
N ALA A 603 3.99 36.75 3.69
CA ALA A 603 4.35 35.98 4.88
C ALA A 603 5.45 36.68 5.72
N LEU A 604 6.48 37.24 5.06
CA LEU A 604 7.56 37.98 5.72
C LEU A 604 7.06 39.30 6.34
N VAL A 605 6.07 39.97 5.72
CA VAL A 605 5.49 41.21 6.24
C VAL A 605 4.64 40.95 7.48
N ILE A 606 3.71 39.99 7.44
CA ILE A 606 2.84 39.76 8.60
C ILE A 606 3.59 39.18 9.80
N SER A 607 4.73 38.54 9.55
CA SER A 607 5.65 38.06 10.59
C SER A 607 6.57 39.15 11.13
N GLU A 608 6.46 40.38 10.63
CA GLU A 608 7.28 41.54 10.97
C GLU A 608 8.77 41.43 10.61
N VAL A 609 9.13 40.56 9.66
CA VAL A 609 10.51 40.43 9.15
C VAL A 609 10.85 41.57 8.17
N LEU A 610 9.88 41.96 7.35
CA LEU A 610 9.97 43.08 6.41
C LEU A 610 8.87 44.10 6.69
N SER A 611 9.15 45.38 6.47
CA SER A 611 8.12 46.42 6.41
C SER A 611 7.27 46.23 5.15
N PHE A 612 6.03 46.72 5.17
CA PHE A 612 5.15 46.70 4.01
C PHE A 612 5.77 47.45 2.82
N GLU A 613 6.33 48.63 3.10
CA GLU A 613 6.87 49.53 2.09
C GLU A 613 8.09 48.95 1.41
N ASP A 614 9.03 48.36 2.18
CA ASP A 614 10.21 47.73 1.62
C ASP A 614 9.84 46.45 0.86
N ALA A 615 8.94 45.64 1.40
CA ALA A 615 8.46 44.44 0.72
C ALA A 615 7.77 44.79 -0.60
N LEU A 616 6.94 45.83 -0.67
CA LEU A 616 6.28 46.25 -1.91
C LEU A 616 7.29 46.77 -2.94
N ARG A 617 8.29 47.56 -2.52
CA ARG A 617 9.37 47.99 -3.42
C ARG A 617 10.16 46.80 -3.98
N LEU A 618 10.46 45.82 -3.14
CA LEU A 618 11.12 44.58 -3.55
C LEU A 618 10.25 43.76 -4.51
N VAL A 619 8.94 43.65 -4.25
CA VAL A 619 7.99 42.94 -5.13
C VAL A 619 7.86 43.64 -6.48
N LYS A 620 7.75 44.98 -6.51
CA LYS A 620 7.76 45.77 -7.75
C LYS A 620 9.03 45.50 -8.57
N LEU A 621 10.19 45.64 -7.94
CA LEU A 621 11.48 45.42 -8.59
C LEU A 621 11.65 43.97 -9.08
N ARG A 622 11.23 42.99 -8.26
CA ARG A 622 11.21 41.57 -8.61
C ARG A 622 10.34 41.33 -9.84
N ALA A 623 9.14 41.90 -9.87
CA ALA A 623 8.19 41.73 -10.96
C ALA A 623 8.71 42.33 -12.27
N GLU A 624 9.27 43.54 -12.22
CA GLU A 624 9.92 44.21 -13.36
C GLU A 624 11.10 43.40 -13.87
N ALA A 625 12.01 42.97 -12.98
CA ALA A 625 13.21 42.24 -13.39
C ALA A 625 12.87 40.84 -13.94
N MET A 626 11.91 40.13 -13.36
CA MET A 626 11.43 38.84 -13.88
C MET A 626 10.72 39.00 -15.23
N GLN A 627 9.97 40.08 -15.44
CA GLN A 627 9.37 40.40 -16.74
C GLN A 627 10.44 40.68 -17.79
N GLN A 628 11.52 41.40 -17.45
CA GLN A 628 12.62 41.63 -18.39
C GLN A 628 13.33 40.33 -18.76
N CYS A 629 13.56 39.43 -17.80
CA CYS A 629 14.10 38.09 -18.09
C CYS A 629 13.21 37.30 -19.05
N SER A 630 11.88 37.36 -18.89
CA SER A 630 10.97 36.62 -19.77
C SER A 630 10.82 37.22 -21.16
N LEU A 631 11.04 38.53 -21.32
CA LEU A 631 11.12 39.18 -22.63
C LEU A 631 12.42 38.85 -23.38
N ARG A 632 13.52 38.63 -22.64
CA ARG A 632 14.83 38.30 -23.22
C ARG A 632 14.92 36.86 -23.72
N TYR A 633 14.29 35.93 -23.01
CA TYR A 633 14.35 34.51 -23.32
C TYR A 633 12.95 33.95 -23.56
N HIS A 634 12.67 33.56 -24.81
CA HIS A 634 11.41 32.91 -25.16
C HIS A 634 11.30 31.57 -24.42
N SER A 635 10.36 31.48 -23.48
CA SER A 635 10.24 30.37 -22.55
C SER A 635 8.89 30.39 -21.84
N GLY A 636 8.56 29.29 -21.17
CA GLY A 636 7.46 29.30 -20.21
C GLY A 636 7.43 28.08 -19.31
N MET A 637 6.26 27.77 -18.76
CA MET A 637 6.07 26.70 -17.80
C MET A 637 5.01 25.68 -18.23
N ILE A 638 5.20 24.42 -17.86
CA ILE A 638 4.22 23.33 -18.02
C ILE A 638 4.01 22.61 -16.69
N THR A 639 2.77 22.28 -16.36
CA THR A 639 2.46 21.34 -15.28
C THR A 639 2.60 19.93 -15.83
N VAL A 640 3.38 19.10 -15.13
CA VAL A 640 3.49 17.67 -15.38
C VAL A 640 2.95 16.87 -14.21
N ARG A 641 2.16 15.84 -14.51
CA ARG A 641 1.82 14.81 -13.54
C ARG A 641 2.73 13.60 -13.72
N VAL A 642 3.50 13.33 -12.68
CA VAL A 642 4.50 12.28 -12.57
C VAL A 642 4.06 11.22 -11.55
N ASN A 643 4.61 10.02 -11.68
CA ASN A 643 4.44 8.85 -10.79
C ASN A 643 5.78 8.09 -10.83
N ALA A 644 5.96 6.96 -10.13
CA ALA A 644 7.28 6.32 -10.12
C ALA A 644 7.72 5.77 -11.49
N ALA A 645 6.79 5.50 -12.42
CA ALA A 645 7.14 5.11 -13.78
C ALA A 645 7.58 6.29 -14.67
N THR A 646 7.39 7.54 -14.22
CA THR A 646 7.76 8.73 -14.98
C THR A 646 9.26 8.95 -14.95
N ARG A 647 9.90 8.93 -16.12
CA ARG A 647 11.35 9.13 -16.28
C ARG A 647 11.69 10.62 -16.38
N LEU A 648 11.38 11.37 -15.32
CA LEU A 648 11.45 12.84 -15.32
C LEU A 648 12.87 13.36 -15.62
N GLU A 649 13.91 12.82 -14.99
CA GLU A 649 15.29 13.30 -15.20
C GLU A 649 15.76 13.07 -16.64
N GLU A 650 15.50 11.89 -17.20
CA GLU A 650 15.78 11.56 -18.60
C GLU A 650 15.03 12.51 -19.54
N ALA A 651 13.74 12.78 -19.28
CA ALA A 651 12.94 13.71 -20.07
C ALA A 651 13.52 15.12 -20.09
N LEU A 652 13.97 15.63 -18.93
CA LEU A 652 14.57 16.96 -18.82
C LEU A 652 15.92 17.04 -19.56
N GLN A 653 16.74 15.98 -19.49
CA GLN A 653 18.03 15.91 -20.19
C GLN A 653 17.86 15.82 -21.71
N ASP A 654 16.98 14.94 -22.18
CA ASP A 654 16.70 14.78 -23.61
C ASP A 654 16.08 16.06 -24.20
N ALA A 655 15.17 16.71 -23.48
CA ALA A 655 14.60 17.99 -23.89
C ALA A 655 15.68 19.08 -24.04
N LYS A 656 16.64 19.12 -23.10
CA LYS A 656 17.79 20.04 -23.15
C LYS A 656 18.68 19.77 -24.36
N ALA A 657 19.00 18.50 -24.63
CA ALA A 657 19.78 18.11 -25.80
C ALA A 657 19.07 18.52 -27.10
N TYR A 658 17.76 18.29 -27.18
CA TYR A 658 16.94 18.70 -28.33
C TYR A 658 16.96 20.21 -28.57
N ALA A 659 16.78 21.02 -27.52
CA ALA A 659 16.82 22.48 -27.67
C ALA A 659 18.22 22.98 -28.09
N TRP A 660 19.28 22.35 -27.60
CA TRP A 660 20.66 22.67 -28.00
C TRP A 660 20.90 22.40 -29.49
N GLU A 661 20.46 21.25 -29.99
CA GLU A 661 20.55 20.90 -31.42
C GLU A 661 19.79 21.88 -32.32
N LYS A 662 18.72 22.49 -31.80
CA LYS A 662 17.92 23.52 -32.48
C LYS A 662 18.48 24.94 -32.35
N GLY A 663 19.62 25.12 -31.66
CA GLY A 663 20.23 26.43 -31.45
C GLY A 663 19.45 27.34 -30.49
N GLU A 664 18.54 26.78 -29.68
CA GLU A 664 17.84 27.51 -28.63
C GLU A 664 18.54 27.34 -27.27
N VAL A 665 18.22 28.20 -26.32
CA VAL A 665 18.66 28.05 -24.93
C VAL A 665 18.21 26.70 -24.37
N SER A 666 19.18 25.90 -23.93
CA SER A 666 18.98 24.57 -23.35
C SER A 666 18.54 24.67 -21.88
N LEU A 667 17.27 25.06 -21.66
CA LEU A 667 16.66 25.14 -20.34
C LEU A 667 15.47 24.20 -20.21
N CYS A 668 15.53 23.32 -19.22
CA CYS A 668 14.41 22.47 -18.82
C CYS A 668 14.61 22.06 -17.35
N GLU A 669 13.97 22.75 -16.42
CA GLU A 669 14.21 22.60 -14.98
C GLU A 669 12.88 22.53 -14.22
N VAL A 670 12.86 21.79 -13.11
CA VAL A 670 11.70 21.84 -12.19
C VAL A 670 11.67 23.23 -11.55
N ALA A 671 10.57 23.93 -11.72
CA ALA A 671 10.32 25.27 -11.19
C ALA A 671 9.45 25.25 -9.92
N ASN A 672 8.53 24.27 -9.79
CA ASN A 672 7.69 24.12 -8.59
C ASN A 672 7.43 22.65 -8.27
N TYR A 673 7.56 22.29 -6.99
CA TYR A 673 7.04 21.06 -6.41
C TYR A 673 5.71 21.41 -5.73
N LEU A 674 4.57 21.09 -6.35
CA LEU A 674 3.26 21.56 -5.89
C LEU A 674 2.68 20.64 -4.81
N PHE A 675 2.55 19.36 -5.13
CA PHE A 675 2.06 18.28 -4.27
C PHE A 675 2.44 16.92 -4.87
N CYS A 676 2.17 15.83 -4.15
CA CYS A 676 2.56 14.49 -4.58
C CYS A 676 2.20 14.21 -6.04
N GLY A 677 3.21 13.83 -6.82
CA GLY A 677 3.07 13.51 -8.24
C GLY A 677 2.81 14.71 -9.16
N VAL A 678 2.80 15.97 -8.70
CA VAL A 678 2.58 17.14 -9.58
C VAL A 678 3.69 18.17 -9.44
N LYS A 679 4.35 18.44 -10.56
CA LYS A 679 5.47 19.37 -10.66
C LYS A 679 5.21 20.37 -11.79
N VAL A 680 5.83 21.54 -11.70
CA VAL A 680 5.87 22.51 -12.80
C VAL A 680 7.29 22.57 -13.32
N ILE A 681 7.45 22.42 -14.63
CA ILE A 681 8.72 22.53 -15.33
C ILE A 681 8.76 23.90 -16.00
N GLY A 682 9.82 24.67 -15.75
CA GLY A 682 10.16 25.86 -16.53
C GLY A 682 11.16 25.48 -17.62
N ALA A 683 10.85 25.83 -18.87
CA ALA A 683 11.61 25.37 -20.03
C ALA A 683 11.53 26.36 -21.20
N SER A 684 12.49 26.25 -22.13
CA SER A 684 12.42 26.91 -23.45
C SER A 684 11.35 26.27 -24.34
N GLU A 685 10.92 26.96 -25.41
CA GLU A 685 9.76 26.49 -26.18
C GLU A 685 10.01 25.14 -26.88
N ASN A 686 11.19 24.93 -27.46
CA ASN A 686 11.50 23.61 -28.05
C ASN A 686 11.55 22.50 -26.99
N CYS A 687 12.03 22.79 -25.77
CA CYS A 687 11.97 21.81 -24.68
C CYS A 687 10.53 21.47 -24.31
N ILE A 688 9.64 22.47 -24.27
CA ILE A 688 8.22 22.27 -23.96
C ILE A 688 7.55 21.41 -25.03
N ASP A 689 7.78 21.70 -26.30
CA ASP A 689 7.18 20.95 -27.40
C ASP A 689 7.76 19.55 -27.53
N PHE A 690 9.04 19.38 -27.21
CA PHE A 690 9.65 18.07 -27.04
C PHE A 690 8.95 17.25 -25.95
N LEU A 691 8.75 17.83 -24.77
CA LEU A 691 8.10 17.13 -23.64
C LEU A 691 6.64 16.78 -23.93
N LYS A 692 5.90 17.65 -24.64
CA LYS A 692 4.52 17.36 -25.09
C LYS A 692 4.51 16.21 -26.10
N SER A 693 5.35 16.27 -27.13
CA SER A 693 5.41 15.26 -28.20
C SER A 693 5.89 13.90 -27.70
N ASN A 694 6.69 13.88 -26.64
CA ASN A 694 7.25 12.65 -26.05
C ASN A 694 6.59 12.27 -24.71
N GLN A 695 5.37 12.74 -24.43
CA GLN A 695 4.74 12.51 -23.13
C GLN A 695 4.57 11.02 -22.80
N GLU A 696 4.25 10.19 -23.81
CA GLU A 696 4.08 8.74 -23.66
C GLU A 696 5.42 8.04 -23.41
N LYS A 697 6.48 8.47 -24.12
CA LYS A 697 7.85 7.96 -23.94
C LYS A 697 8.30 8.09 -22.49
N TYR A 698 8.07 9.24 -21.87
CA TYR A 698 8.50 9.49 -20.48
C TYR A 698 7.43 9.20 -19.44
N VAL A 699 6.26 8.68 -19.84
CA VAL A 699 5.16 8.29 -18.95
C VAL A 699 4.62 9.47 -18.12
N PHE A 700 4.56 10.67 -18.71
CA PHE A 700 3.81 11.78 -18.12
C PHE A 700 2.32 11.47 -18.23
N GLN A 701 1.58 11.55 -17.12
CA GLN A 701 0.12 11.33 -17.13
C GLN A 701 -0.64 12.53 -17.70
N VAL A 702 -0.11 13.72 -17.44
CA VAL A 702 -0.68 15.00 -17.88
C VAL A 702 0.49 15.93 -18.17
N VAL A 703 0.46 16.59 -19.32
CA VAL A 703 1.34 17.71 -19.66
C VAL A 703 0.45 18.89 -20.06
N LYS A 704 0.44 19.95 -19.26
CA LYS A 704 -0.43 21.12 -19.50
C LYS A 704 0.38 22.41 -19.48
N ARG A 705 0.25 23.21 -20.54
CA ARG A 705 0.84 24.55 -20.62
C ARG A 705 0.19 25.50 -19.61
N LEU A 706 1.00 26.25 -18.88
CA LEU A 706 0.53 27.33 -18.02
C LEU A 706 0.48 28.64 -18.81
N SER A 707 -0.54 29.46 -18.52
CA SER A 707 -0.74 30.78 -19.12
C SER A 707 0.18 31.82 -18.46
N VAL A 708 1.49 31.62 -18.55
CA VAL A 708 2.51 32.52 -18.01
C VAL A 708 3.59 32.78 -19.05
N ASN A 709 4.14 33.99 -19.03
CA ASN A 709 5.19 34.41 -19.95
C ASN A 709 6.54 34.31 -19.23
N GLY A 710 7.29 33.23 -19.50
CA GLY A 710 8.62 32.99 -18.93
C GLY A 710 8.72 31.75 -18.05
N ALA A 711 9.89 31.13 -18.04
CA ALA A 711 10.24 30.00 -17.16
C ALA A 711 10.67 30.49 -15.76
N PHE A 712 9.72 30.94 -14.94
CA PHE A 712 10.00 31.43 -13.59
C PHE A 712 10.56 30.33 -12.66
N HIS A 713 11.30 30.71 -11.61
CA HIS A 713 11.93 29.80 -10.65
C HIS A 713 12.96 28.83 -11.27
N THR A 714 13.58 29.25 -12.37
CA THR A 714 14.67 28.53 -13.04
C THR A 714 15.91 29.40 -13.14
N THR A 715 17.01 28.82 -13.61
CA THR A 715 18.27 29.54 -13.84
C THR A 715 18.17 30.74 -14.78
N LEU A 716 17.12 30.86 -15.62
CA LEU A 716 16.89 32.06 -16.45
C LEU A 716 16.57 33.32 -15.63
N MET A 717 16.15 33.17 -14.38
CA MET A 717 15.80 34.30 -13.50
C MET A 717 16.98 34.79 -12.66
N LYS A 718 18.21 34.34 -12.93
CA LYS A 718 19.42 34.78 -12.19
C LYS A 718 19.66 36.29 -12.26
N ASP A 719 19.40 36.92 -13.40
CA ASP A 719 19.57 38.37 -13.57
C ASP A 719 18.56 39.15 -12.71
N ALA A 720 17.31 38.67 -12.65
CA ALA A 720 16.30 39.22 -11.74
C ALA A 720 16.72 39.07 -10.27
N ALA A 721 17.31 37.92 -9.91
CA ALA A 721 17.83 37.68 -8.57
C ALA A 721 19.00 38.60 -8.20
N ASN A 722 19.89 38.94 -9.15
CA ASN A 722 20.99 39.89 -8.93
C ASN A 722 20.47 41.31 -8.69
N THR A 723 19.44 41.71 -9.43
CA THR A 723 18.74 42.99 -9.25
C THR A 723 18.13 43.07 -7.85
N LEU A 724 17.40 42.02 -7.45
CA LEU A 724 16.79 41.94 -6.13
C LEU A 724 17.84 41.91 -5.00
N LYS A 725 18.94 41.17 -5.19
CA LYS A 725 20.06 41.10 -4.24
C LYS A 725 20.67 42.48 -3.97
N SER A 726 20.74 43.33 -4.99
CA SER A 726 21.29 44.68 -4.86
C SER A 726 20.37 45.59 -4.06
N ALA A 727 19.06 45.54 -4.34
CA ALA A 727 18.07 46.30 -3.58
C ALA A 727 17.93 45.83 -2.12
N LEU A 728 18.01 44.52 -1.89
CA LEU A 728 17.92 43.95 -0.54
C LEU A 728 18.95 44.56 0.40
N ARG A 729 20.16 44.92 -0.04
CA ARG A 729 21.22 45.49 0.81
C ARG A 729 20.76 46.68 1.66
N TYR A 730 19.78 47.44 1.17
CA TYR A 730 19.29 48.65 1.83
C TYR A 730 18.01 48.41 2.66
N VAL A 731 17.46 47.21 2.62
CA VAL A 731 16.24 46.84 3.35
C VAL A 731 16.60 46.33 4.73
N LYS A 732 15.94 46.85 5.76
CA LYS A 732 16.09 46.37 7.14
C LYS A 732 15.39 45.03 7.30
N ILE A 733 16.07 44.06 7.89
CA ILE A 733 15.50 42.73 8.19
C ILE A 733 15.43 42.56 9.70
N ASN A 734 14.21 42.36 10.20
CA ASN A 734 14.01 41.99 11.58
C ASN A 734 14.25 40.48 11.75
N GLN A 735 15.01 40.10 12.78
CA GLN A 735 15.41 38.72 13.06
C GLN A 735 14.52 38.06 14.14
N GLN A 736 13.52 38.78 14.65
CA GLN A 736 12.57 38.29 15.64
C GLN A 736 11.16 38.24 15.03
N PRO A 737 10.84 37.19 14.26
CA PRO A 737 9.51 37.07 13.68
C PRO A 737 8.48 36.73 14.74
N ARG A 738 7.22 37.13 14.50
CA ARG A 738 6.09 36.75 15.37
C ARG A 738 5.53 35.36 15.09
N MET A 739 5.85 34.78 13.94
CA MET A 739 5.29 33.52 13.44
C MET A 739 6.40 32.65 12.84
N ASN A 740 6.17 31.35 12.79
CA ASN A 740 7.06 30.42 12.11
C ASN A 740 6.92 30.57 10.58
N ILE A 741 8.00 30.97 9.91
CA ILE A 741 7.98 31.29 8.46
C ILE A 741 8.67 30.21 7.65
N TYR A 742 8.08 29.82 6.53
CA TYR A 742 8.59 28.76 5.66
C TYR A 742 9.20 29.31 4.36
N SER A 743 10.38 28.83 4.00
CA SER A 743 11.11 29.28 2.81
C SER A 743 10.79 28.41 1.59
N ASN A 744 10.38 29.03 0.49
CA ASN A 744 10.16 28.31 -0.77
C ASN A 744 11.43 27.70 -1.36
N TYR A 745 12.61 28.26 -1.08
CA TYR A 745 13.89 27.76 -1.58
C TYR A 745 14.36 26.50 -0.84
N THR A 746 14.35 26.54 0.49
CA THR A 746 14.85 25.41 1.29
C THR A 746 13.79 24.33 1.48
N GLY A 747 12.50 24.70 1.44
CA GLY A 747 11.39 23.83 1.80
C GLY A 747 11.31 23.58 3.31
N LYS A 748 11.98 24.42 4.12
CA LYS A 748 12.09 24.33 5.58
C LYS A 748 11.76 25.68 6.22
N LEU A 749 11.72 25.72 7.55
CA LEU A 749 11.69 26.98 8.32
C LEU A 749 12.84 27.90 7.89
N HIS A 750 12.55 29.19 7.81
CA HIS A 750 13.58 30.22 7.67
C HIS A 750 14.53 30.17 8.86
N ILE A 751 15.82 30.36 8.58
CA ILE A 751 16.80 30.60 9.63
C ILE A 751 16.78 32.10 9.88
N TYR A 752 16.37 32.52 11.08
CA TYR A 752 16.20 33.94 11.43
C TYR A 752 17.51 34.66 11.72
N LYS A 753 18.44 34.55 10.77
CA LYS A 753 19.67 35.31 10.71
C LYS A 753 19.59 36.15 9.43
N GLU A 754 19.92 37.43 9.52
CA GLU A 754 19.75 38.37 8.43
C GLU A 754 20.36 37.88 7.11
N LYS A 755 21.60 37.40 7.15
CA LYS A 755 22.30 36.88 5.95
C LYS A 755 21.52 35.74 5.29
N GLN A 756 21.02 34.80 6.08
CA GLN A 756 20.29 33.62 5.61
C GLN A 756 18.92 34.00 5.03
N ILE A 757 18.21 34.95 5.66
CA ILE A 757 16.94 35.48 5.11
C ILE A 757 17.19 36.14 3.75
N ARG A 758 18.21 37.00 3.64
CA ARG A 758 18.59 37.66 2.37
C ARG A 758 18.92 36.62 1.30
N GLU A 759 19.74 35.65 1.63
CA GLU A 759 20.12 34.57 0.72
C GLU A 759 18.90 33.76 0.26
N ALA A 760 17.98 33.43 1.16
CA ALA A 760 16.77 32.70 0.84
C ALA A 760 15.85 33.50 -0.10
N ILE A 761 15.61 34.78 0.15
CA ILE A 761 14.80 35.66 -0.72
C ILE A 761 15.40 35.75 -2.12
N VAL A 762 16.72 35.91 -2.23
CA VAL A 762 17.41 35.98 -3.54
C VAL A 762 17.35 34.65 -4.27
N LYS A 763 17.63 33.54 -3.57
CA LYS A 763 17.61 32.18 -4.14
C LYS A 763 16.22 31.77 -4.61
N GLN A 764 15.17 32.22 -3.91
CA GLN A 764 13.77 31.96 -4.24
C GLN A 764 13.41 32.30 -5.69
N VAL A 765 13.99 33.37 -6.26
CA VAL A 765 13.64 33.89 -7.59
C VAL A 765 14.01 32.92 -8.72
N TYR A 766 15.10 32.16 -8.57
CA TYR A 766 15.66 31.31 -9.63
C TYR A 766 15.86 29.84 -9.22
N SER A 767 15.33 29.46 -8.05
CA SER A 767 15.35 28.08 -7.55
C SER A 767 13.91 27.57 -7.43
N PRO A 768 13.70 26.24 -7.51
CA PRO A 768 12.36 25.67 -7.43
C PRO A 768 11.64 26.02 -6.13
N VAL A 769 10.35 26.32 -6.23
CA VAL A 769 9.46 26.47 -5.07
C VAL A 769 9.11 25.09 -4.52
N LYS A 770 9.52 24.83 -3.28
CA LYS A 770 9.31 23.57 -2.55
C LYS A 770 8.01 23.56 -1.74
N TRP A 771 6.89 23.80 -2.40
CA TRP A 771 5.58 23.94 -1.74
C TRP A 771 5.08 22.64 -1.12
N GLU A 772 5.29 21.52 -1.82
CA GLU A 772 5.01 20.17 -1.32
C GLU A 772 5.70 19.92 0.03
N GLN A 773 6.99 20.25 0.13
CA GLN A 773 7.80 20.06 1.33
C GLN A 773 7.35 20.96 2.48
N ILE A 774 6.98 22.21 2.18
CA ILE A 774 6.42 23.14 3.17
C ILE A 774 5.13 22.56 3.76
N GLN A 775 4.21 22.08 2.91
CA GLN A 775 2.97 21.48 3.38
C GLN A 775 3.21 20.19 4.19
N GLN A 776 4.14 19.34 3.76
CA GLN A 776 4.54 18.16 4.54
C GLN A 776 5.07 18.54 5.93
N LEU A 777 5.87 19.60 6.05
CA LEU A 777 6.35 20.09 7.36
C LEU A 777 5.26 20.72 8.22
N LEU A 778 4.30 21.43 7.60
CA LEU A 778 3.12 21.92 8.30
C LEU A 778 2.29 20.74 8.83
N HIS A 779 2.15 19.65 8.07
CA HIS A 779 1.40 18.47 8.49
C HIS A 779 2.12 17.60 9.53
N ALA A 780 3.44 17.41 9.40
CA ALA A 780 4.23 16.52 10.25
C ALA A 780 4.21 16.90 11.74
N LYS A 781 3.87 18.17 12.06
CA LYS A 781 3.71 18.66 13.43
C LYS A 781 2.46 18.09 14.15
N HIS A 782 1.57 17.38 13.45
CA HIS A 782 0.23 17.05 13.93
C HIS A 782 0.02 15.53 14.03
N GLN A 783 0.58 14.93 15.08
CA GLN A 783 0.73 13.47 15.26
C GLN A 783 -0.58 12.71 15.52
N ASP A 784 -1.66 13.38 15.96
CA ASP A 784 -2.95 12.76 16.32
C ASP A 784 -4.10 13.06 15.35
N PHE A 785 -3.81 13.42 14.09
CA PHE A 785 -4.80 13.89 13.09
C PHE A 785 -5.61 15.14 13.49
N LYS A 786 -5.14 15.87 14.51
CA LYS A 786 -5.66 17.19 14.91
C LYS A 786 -4.93 18.27 14.14
N PHE A 787 -5.66 19.07 13.37
CA PHE A 787 -5.07 20.09 12.50
C PHE A 787 -5.45 21.50 12.96
N PRO A 788 -4.55 22.48 12.80
CA PRO A 788 -4.87 23.89 12.95
C PRO A 788 -5.81 24.34 11.82
N THR A 789 -6.35 25.54 11.96
CA THR A 789 -7.10 26.17 10.87
C THR A 789 -6.13 26.64 9.80
N PHE A 790 -6.29 26.15 8.57
CA PHE A 790 -5.51 26.60 7.41
C PHE A 790 -6.26 27.73 6.72
N MET A 791 -5.76 28.95 6.86
CA MET A 791 -6.41 30.16 6.38
C MET A 791 -5.71 30.66 5.11
N GLU A 792 -6.30 30.46 3.93
CA GLU A 792 -5.81 31.08 2.69
C GLU A 792 -6.34 32.51 2.59
N VAL A 793 -5.44 33.49 2.58
CA VAL A 793 -5.73 34.92 2.64
C VAL A 793 -5.29 35.60 1.35
N GLY A 794 -6.24 36.17 0.61
CA GLY A 794 -5.96 36.85 -0.66
C GLY A 794 -6.79 36.30 -1.82
N PRO A 795 -6.42 36.63 -3.07
CA PRO A 795 -7.24 36.30 -4.23
C PRO A 795 -7.16 34.79 -4.55
N GLY A 796 -8.32 34.21 -4.85
CA GLY A 796 -8.44 32.82 -5.30
C GLY A 796 -8.56 31.78 -4.17
N LYS A 797 -8.47 30.50 -4.56
CA LYS A 797 -8.59 29.32 -3.67
C LYS A 797 -7.58 28.22 -4.04
N GLN A 798 -6.46 28.65 -4.62
CA GLN A 798 -5.52 27.72 -5.25
C GLN A 798 -4.79 26.88 -4.21
N LEU A 799 -4.39 27.48 -3.09
CA LEU A 799 -3.65 26.77 -2.05
C LEU A 799 -4.55 25.77 -1.32
N GLY A 800 -5.82 26.11 -1.09
CA GLY A 800 -6.83 25.18 -0.60
C GLY A 800 -7.06 24.00 -1.54
N ALA A 801 -7.10 24.24 -2.86
CA ALA A 801 -7.19 23.16 -3.84
C ALA A 801 -5.95 22.24 -3.82
N MET A 802 -4.75 22.79 -3.60
CA MET A 802 -3.53 21.99 -3.41
C MET A 802 -3.55 21.23 -2.08
N LEU A 803 -4.00 21.88 -0.99
CA LEU A 803 -4.13 21.28 0.33
C LEU A 803 -5.09 20.09 0.31
N LEU A 804 -6.21 20.20 -0.42
CA LEU A 804 -7.15 19.10 -0.62
C LEU A 804 -6.49 17.88 -1.31
N LYS A 805 -5.54 18.12 -2.22
CA LYS A 805 -4.78 17.05 -2.89
C LYS A 805 -3.74 16.41 -1.99
N ILE A 806 -3.22 17.13 -0.99
CA ILE A 806 -2.21 16.59 -0.06
C ILE A 806 -2.86 15.93 1.15
N SER A 807 -3.83 16.58 1.80
CA SER A 807 -4.49 16.06 3.00
C SER A 807 -5.95 16.47 3.05
N LYS A 808 -6.84 15.52 2.76
CA LYS A 808 -8.29 15.69 2.94
C LYS A 808 -8.67 15.97 4.39
N LYS A 809 -7.88 15.50 5.36
CA LYS A 809 -8.12 15.72 6.81
C LYS A 809 -7.80 17.16 7.19
N ALA A 810 -6.63 17.69 6.79
CA ALA A 810 -6.24 19.08 7.00
C ALA A 810 -7.20 20.04 6.29
N TYR A 811 -7.63 19.70 5.07
CA TYR A 811 -8.60 20.49 4.31
C TYR A 811 -9.96 20.66 5.02
N LYS A 812 -10.35 19.77 5.94
CA LYS A 812 -11.59 20.00 6.74
C LYS A 812 -11.51 21.24 7.63
N LYS A 813 -10.29 21.72 7.92
CA LYS A 813 -10.00 22.93 8.69
C LYS A 813 -9.55 24.09 7.79
N TYR A 814 -9.72 23.97 6.47
CA TYR A 814 -9.40 25.02 5.53
C TYR A 814 -10.50 26.09 5.50
N VAL A 815 -10.09 27.35 5.53
CA VAL A 815 -10.95 28.52 5.38
C VAL A 815 -10.32 29.46 4.37
N ASN A 816 -11.15 30.01 3.47
CA ASN A 816 -10.72 31.02 2.51
C ASN A 816 -11.22 32.40 2.96
N TYR A 817 -10.33 33.37 2.98
CA TYR A 817 -10.63 34.78 3.22
C TYR A 817 -10.38 35.54 1.90
N PRO A 818 -11.43 35.78 1.11
CA PRO A 818 -11.29 36.37 -0.20
C PRO A 818 -11.05 37.88 -0.09
N VAL A 819 -10.69 38.47 -1.23
CA VAL A 819 -10.34 39.89 -1.38
C VAL A 819 -11.18 40.58 -2.43
#